data_AF-A0A2K1QH15-F1
#
_entry.id   AF-A0A2K1QH15-F1
#
_cell.length_a   1.000
_cell.length_b   1.000
_cell.length_c   1.000
_cell.angle_alpha   90.00
_cell.angle_beta   90.00
_cell.angle_gamma   90.00
#
_symmetry.space_group_name_H-M   'P 1'
#
loop_
_entity.id
_entity.type
_entity.pdbx_description
1 polymer ?
#
loop_
_entity_poly.entity_id
_entity_poly.type
_entity_poly.pdbx_seq_one_letter_code
_entity_poly.pdbx_strand_id
1 'polypeptide(L)'
;MAASNGENAVHMTQDESDRIKRTIESTLQRCDELKGQAYTKRSRDDLIASAKQLSFMADMAFSDSNSESLPILAVGRPYAPSMTRLEDLKAINLGDLKLETHHRGCVLHVKRVSPVVTLKASSWAAVEDSAGDVERLEFVLHKSRLGEDVLESESHYAIKEPYFTLNEQGEPGVRLHHPSDLVCIHSEENEVSSTSATALAEKSKNRGNACLSKKDYADAHHHYTEGIRLASQSAEASSLFKQDLHRNRAHLNLLLHRHSEAYSDALSALISGTDARSISLDTKSHLRAGLASYNLGHWTRAESHFQKILALDPSHTEAPTYLRTIQARISESTSPTPQHNIPKINSRLSPARPRVEAGTFSAPLSVRPSPLGGQGLFATRAIAKDEVVLIEKAFHVAFSGEGAWTAMTHDARDGRMRAHPAGLTQGVVRKLRDNPDLVPRVMDMFGDYRGTGESGLQDPEGAVVDVFRVHDIIARNAFGPGVPRQGGNVPDGDARTASAGLWVLGARANHSCVPNVVKEFLGDLLVMRASREVQEGEEVMHAYAEGPWEDRREKLWGTWGFECTCRLCRVESQEGEGIRRKRKEMMGKVGSLIAGRSPVEVNRLVVRKVELLYKELEASYDTKMYEGLPRMGMEELQQWLRRAKKMRD
;
A
#
# COMPACT_ATOMS: atom_id res chain seq x y z
N MET A 1 -10.33 6.38 -2.28
CA MET A 1 -9.46 7.58 -2.32
C MET A 1 -10.33 8.82 -2.47
N ALA A 2 -10.19 9.81 -1.60
CA ALA A 2 -10.80 11.12 -1.79
C ALA A 2 -10.08 11.83 -2.95
N ALA A 3 -10.52 11.56 -4.18
CA ALA A 3 -10.07 12.34 -5.34
C ALA A 3 -10.51 13.79 -5.13
N SER A 4 -9.54 14.69 -5.26
CA SER A 4 -9.74 16.13 -5.38
C SER A 4 -10.69 16.41 -6.54
N ASN A 5 -11.73 17.20 -6.28
CA ASN A 5 -12.56 17.76 -7.34
C ASN A 5 -11.69 18.71 -8.18
N GLY A 6 -11.37 18.34 -9.42
CA GLY A 6 -10.69 19.21 -10.36
C GLY A 6 -10.22 18.47 -11.61
N GLU A 7 -10.88 18.72 -12.74
CA GLU A 7 -10.49 18.71 -14.17
C GLU A 7 -9.59 17.58 -14.78
N ASN A 8 -8.97 16.69 -13.99
CA ASN A 8 -8.03 15.66 -14.45
C ASN A 8 -8.49 14.24 -14.08
N ALA A 9 -9.81 13.98 -14.16
CA ALA A 9 -10.32 12.62 -14.09
C ALA A 9 -9.92 11.88 -15.37
N VAL A 10 -9.41 10.64 -15.25
CA VAL A 10 -9.39 9.72 -16.40
C VAL A 10 -10.85 9.51 -16.79
N HIS A 11 -11.27 10.16 -17.87
CA HIS A 11 -12.63 10.05 -18.39
C HIS A 11 -12.77 8.71 -19.11
N MET A 12 -13.00 7.65 -18.34
CA MET A 12 -13.59 6.43 -18.89
C MET A 12 -15.04 6.76 -19.24
N THR A 13 -15.43 6.61 -20.50
CA THR A 13 -16.80 6.89 -20.92
C THR A 13 -17.76 5.90 -20.23
N GLN A 14 -19.02 6.31 -20.06
CA GLN A 14 -20.04 5.41 -19.52
C GLN A 14 -20.14 4.13 -20.37
N ASP A 15 -20.04 4.26 -21.70
CA ASP A 15 -20.06 3.14 -22.64
C ASP A 15 -18.87 2.19 -22.44
N GLU A 16 -17.67 2.72 -22.18
CA GLU A 16 -16.48 1.92 -21.90
C GLU A 16 -16.62 1.21 -20.54
N SER A 17 -17.12 1.89 -19.52
CA SER A 17 -17.43 1.26 -18.22
C SER A 17 -18.43 0.12 -18.38
N ASP A 18 -19.51 0.33 -19.11
CA ASP A 18 -20.57 -0.67 -19.30
C ASP A 18 -20.13 -1.81 -20.22
N ARG A 19 -19.20 -1.56 -21.14
CA ARG A 19 -18.51 -2.64 -21.88
C ARG A 19 -17.68 -3.50 -20.95
N ILE A 20 -16.83 -2.89 -20.11
CA ILE A 20 -15.96 -3.60 -19.17
C ILE A 20 -16.78 -4.45 -18.21
N LYS A 21 -17.84 -3.89 -17.60
CA LYS A 21 -18.74 -4.63 -16.71
C LYS A 21 -19.33 -5.85 -17.41
N ARG A 22 -19.91 -5.68 -18.61
CA ARG A 22 -20.49 -6.80 -19.37
C ARG A 22 -19.47 -7.90 -19.67
N THR A 23 -18.23 -7.55 -20.02
CA THR A 23 -17.17 -8.53 -20.24
C THR A 23 -16.83 -9.31 -18.98
N ILE A 24 -16.70 -8.62 -17.83
CA ILE A 24 -16.37 -9.27 -16.56
C ILE A 24 -17.53 -10.14 -16.07
N GLU A 25 -18.76 -9.63 -16.11
CA GLU A 25 -19.98 -10.37 -15.74
C GLU A 25 -20.17 -11.61 -16.61
N SER A 26 -19.96 -11.50 -17.93
CA SER A 26 -20.01 -12.66 -18.83
C SER A 26 -18.93 -13.70 -18.51
N THR A 27 -17.73 -13.25 -18.13
CA THR A 27 -16.65 -14.15 -17.71
C THR A 27 -17.00 -14.88 -16.40
N LEU A 28 -17.56 -14.16 -15.43
CA LEU A 28 -18.03 -14.74 -14.15
C LEU A 28 -19.17 -15.75 -14.37
N GLN A 29 -20.12 -15.44 -15.24
CA GLN A 29 -21.19 -16.37 -15.60
C GLN A 29 -20.61 -17.65 -16.22
N ARG A 30 -19.66 -17.52 -17.15
CA ARG A 30 -18.99 -18.66 -17.78
C ARG A 30 -18.17 -19.48 -16.76
N CYS A 31 -17.54 -18.84 -15.78
CA CYS A 31 -16.90 -19.55 -14.67
C CYS A 31 -17.91 -20.40 -13.89
N ASP A 32 -19.11 -19.88 -13.61
CA ASP A 32 -20.17 -20.62 -12.92
C ASP A 32 -20.71 -21.79 -13.78
N GLU A 33 -20.85 -21.60 -15.09
CA GLU A 33 -21.30 -22.64 -16.04
C GLU A 33 -20.31 -23.80 -16.19
N LEU A 34 -19.00 -23.50 -16.22
CA LEU A 34 -17.95 -24.51 -16.40
C LEU A 34 -17.43 -25.08 -15.08
N LYS A 35 -18.00 -24.68 -13.95
CA LYS A 35 -17.54 -25.09 -12.61
C LYS A 35 -17.54 -26.61 -12.46
N GLY A 36 -16.41 -27.15 -12.02
CA GLY A 36 -16.23 -28.58 -11.79
C GLY A 36 -15.90 -29.38 -13.06
N GLN A 37 -15.90 -28.77 -14.25
CA GLN A 37 -15.45 -29.42 -15.47
C GLN A 37 -13.98 -29.83 -15.34
N ALA A 38 -13.68 -31.08 -15.72
CA ALA A 38 -12.33 -31.63 -15.65
C ALA A 38 -11.39 -30.94 -16.63
N TYR A 39 -10.11 -30.91 -16.28
CA TYR A 39 -9.02 -30.44 -17.13
C TYR A 39 -9.10 -31.06 -18.53
N THR A 40 -8.87 -30.23 -19.54
CA THR A 40 -8.78 -30.63 -20.94
C THR A 40 -7.37 -30.36 -21.44
N LYS A 41 -6.72 -31.39 -22.00
CA LYS A 41 -5.35 -31.28 -22.49
C LYS A 41 -5.22 -30.16 -23.52
N ARG A 42 -4.16 -29.37 -23.40
CA ARG A 42 -3.82 -28.29 -24.32
C ARG A 42 -2.64 -28.66 -25.20
N SER A 43 -2.59 -28.05 -26.37
CA SER A 43 -1.42 -28.12 -27.26
C SER A 43 -0.25 -27.38 -26.63
N ARG A 44 0.84 -28.12 -26.38
CA ARG A 44 2.10 -27.59 -25.86
C ARG A 44 2.70 -26.52 -26.78
N ASP A 45 2.73 -26.81 -28.08
CA ASP A 45 3.36 -25.91 -29.06
C ASP A 45 2.57 -24.62 -29.22
N ASP A 46 1.24 -24.68 -29.21
CA ASP A 46 0.38 -23.49 -29.33
C ASP A 46 0.54 -22.55 -28.13
N LEU A 47 0.55 -23.12 -26.91
CA LEU A 47 0.68 -22.32 -25.69
C LEU A 47 2.06 -21.64 -25.60
N ILE A 48 3.13 -22.37 -25.93
CA ILE A 48 4.48 -21.81 -25.95
C ILE A 48 4.64 -20.78 -27.07
N ALA A 49 4.08 -21.02 -28.26
CA ALA A 49 4.11 -20.07 -29.37
C ALA A 49 3.39 -18.76 -29.01
N SER A 50 2.21 -18.86 -28.38
CA SER A 50 1.45 -17.70 -27.88
C SER A 50 2.25 -16.92 -26.82
N ALA A 51 2.86 -17.60 -25.86
CA ALA A 51 3.70 -16.96 -24.85
C ALA A 51 4.91 -16.23 -25.47
N LYS A 52 5.59 -16.84 -26.44
CA LYS A 52 6.71 -16.20 -27.15
C LYS A 52 6.26 -14.93 -27.90
N GLN A 53 5.16 -15.01 -28.62
CA GLN A 53 4.63 -13.87 -29.37
C GLN A 53 4.26 -12.71 -28.42
N LEU A 54 3.54 -13.01 -27.35
CA LEU A 54 3.07 -12.00 -26.40
C LEU A 54 4.18 -11.44 -25.51
N SER A 55 5.18 -12.25 -25.14
CA SER A 55 6.37 -11.79 -24.42
C SER A 55 7.16 -10.81 -25.28
N PHE A 56 7.39 -11.14 -26.56
CA PHE A 56 8.04 -10.23 -27.50
C PHE A 56 7.25 -8.92 -27.70
N MET A 57 5.92 -9.00 -27.83
CA MET A 57 5.06 -7.81 -27.92
C MET A 57 5.11 -6.96 -26.65
N ALA A 58 5.14 -7.60 -25.46
CA ALA A 58 5.25 -6.90 -24.20
C ALA A 58 6.58 -6.14 -24.09
N ASP A 59 7.70 -6.78 -24.43
CA ASP A 59 9.03 -6.16 -24.43
C ASP A 59 9.09 -4.95 -25.37
N MET A 60 8.46 -5.05 -26.55
CA MET A 60 8.32 -3.90 -27.45
C MET A 60 7.40 -2.81 -26.88
N ALA A 61 6.27 -3.16 -26.27
CA ALA A 61 5.31 -2.20 -25.72
C ALA A 61 5.85 -1.45 -24.48
N PHE A 62 6.72 -2.06 -23.67
CA PHE A 62 7.39 -1.38 -22.57
C PHE A 62 8.32 -0.25 -23.03
N SER A 63 8.73 -0.24 -24.31
CA SER A 63 9.48 0.87 -24.91
C SER A 63 8.59 2.07 -25.32
N ASP A 64 7.27 1.85 -25.48
CA ASP A 64 6.26 2.86 -25.86
C ASP A 64 5.17 2.98 -24.77
N SER A 65 5.52 3.50 -23.59
CA SER A 65 4.65 3.51 -22.40
C SER A 65 3.58 4.62 -22.39
N ASN A 66 2.89 4.87 -23.51
CA ASN A 66 1.87 5.91 -23.66
C ASN A 66 0.42 5.38 -23.71
N SER A 67 0.11 4.29 -22.98
CA SER A 67 -1.29 3.88 -22.82
C SER A 67 -2.07 4.90 -21.97
N GLU A 68 -3.10 5.52 -22.57
CA GLU A 68 -3.98 6.50 -21.92
C GLU A 68 -5.01 5.87 -20.95
N SER A 69 -5.22 4.54 -21.00
CA SER A 69 -6.23 3.86 -20.19
C SER A 69 -5.71 3.27 -18.87
N LEU A 70 -6.59 3.24 -17.85
CA LEU A 70 -6.30 2.56 -16.58
C LEU A 70 -6.33 1.04 -16.79
N PRO A 71 -5.36 0.27 -16.25
CA PRO A 71 -5.43 -1.18 -16.25
C PRO A 71 -6.68 -1.65 -15.52
N ILE A 72 -7.39 -2.62 -16.11
CA ILE A 72 -8.53 -3.26 -15.46
C ILE A 72 -7.99 -4.39 -14.58
N LEU A 73 -8.54 -4.53 -13.37
CA LEU A 73 -8.25 -5.63 -12.47
C LEU A 73 -9.58 -6.21 -11.97
N ALA A 74 -9.97 -7.38 -12.45
CA ALA A 74 -11.11 -8.08 -11.89
C ALA A 74 -10.78 -8.55 -10.46
N VAL A 75 -11.40 -7.93 -9.46
CA VAL A 75 -11.39 -8.44 -8.09
C VAL A 75 -12.44 -9.54 -8.07
N GLY A 76 -11.99 -10.77 -8.35
CA GLY A 76 -12.83 -11.96 -8.36
C GLY A 76 -13.44 -12.26 -6.98
N ARG A 77 -13.91 -13.49 -6.76
CA ARG A 77 -14.38 -13.92 -5.44
C ARG A 77 -13.18 -14.05 -4.50
N PRO A 78 -13.07 -13.25 -3.41
CA PRO A 78 -11.93 -13.35 -2.50
C PRO A 78 -11.81 -14.74 -1.89
N TYR A 79 -10.58 -15.20 -1.72
CA TYR A 79 -10.26 -16.48 -1.09
C TYR A 79 -9.06 -16.32 -0.15
N ALA A 80 -8.94 -17.24 0.81
CA ALA A 80 -7.84 -17.24 1.76
C ALA A 80 -6.52 -17.74 1.14
N PRO A 81 -5.35 -17.18 1.52
CA PRO A 81 -4.06 -17.79 1.17
C PRO A 81 -3.95 -19.21 1.73
N SER A 82 -3.04 -20.00 1.19
CA SER A 82 -2.73 -21.32 1.73
C SER A 82 -1.99 -21.21 3.05
N MET A 83 -2.63 -21.69 4.13
CA MET A 83 -2.07 -21.74 5.49
C MET A 83 -1.36 -23.06 5.80
N THR A 84 -1.36 -24.01 4.87
CA THR A 84 -0.77 -25.34 5.05
C THR A 84 0.70 -25.34 4.65
N ARG A 85 1.57 -26.07 5.36
CA ARG A 85 2.97 -26.20 4.95
C ARG A 85 3.07 -27.05 3.69
N LEU A 86 4.10 -26.80 2.89
CA LEU A 86 4.32 -27.51 1.63
C LEU A 86 4.41 -29.04 1.83
N GLU A 87 5.08 -29.47 2.90
CA GLU A 87 5.29 -30.88 3.27
C GLU A 87 4.01 -31.64 3.64
N ASP A 88 2.96 -30.92 4.06
CA ASP A 88 1.69 -31.49 4.50
C ASP A 88 0.66 -31.59 3.35
N LEU A 89 1.01 -31.11 2.15
CA LEU A 89 0.10 -31.07 1.00
C LEU A 89 0.20 -32.34 0.14
N LYS A 90 -0.95 -32.80 -0.37
CA LYS A 90 -1.03 -33.94 -1.27
C LYS A 90 -0.68 -33.54 -2.71
N ALA A 91 0.33 -34.19 -3.30
CA ALA A 91 0.67 -33.95 -4.70
C ALA A 91 -0.47 -34.31 -5.67
N ILE A 92 -0.70 -33.45 -6.66
CA ILE A 92 -1.61 -33.62 -7.79
C ILE A 92 -0.94 -33.18 -9.11
N ASN A 93 -1.49 -33.61 -10.24
CA ASN A 93 -1.08 -33.19 -11.58
C ASN A 93 -2.10 -32.21 -12.19
N LEU A 94 -1.75 -31.57 -13.32
CA LEU A 94 -2.65 -30.69 -14.07
C LEU A 94 -3.91 -31.42 -14.52
N GLY A 95 -3.78 -32.71 -14.89
CA GLY A 95 -4.91 -33.57 -15.25
C GLY A 95 -5.97 -33.76 -14.15
N ASP A 96 -5.62 -33.52 -12.88
CA ASP A 96 -6.54 -33.64 -11.75
C ASP A 96 -7.36 -32.36 -11.50
N LEU A 97 -7.01 -31.26 -12.16
CA LEU A 97 -7.64 -29.97 -11.93
C LEU A 97 -9.08 -29.91 -12.46
N LYS A 98 -9.91 -29.15 -11.74
CA LYS A 98 -11.29 -28.83 -12.13
C LYS A 98 -11.48 -27.33 -12.25
N LEU A 99 -12.21 -26.91 -13.27
CA LEU A 99 -12.48 -25.50 -13.51
C LEU A 99 -13.25 -24.87 -12.34
N GLU A 100 -12.91 -23.61 -12.07
CA GLU A 100 -13.46 -22.78 -11.01
C GLU A 100 -13.40 -23.47 -9.62
N THR A 101 -12.23 -24.07 -9.33
CA THR A 101 -11.99 -24.86 -8.12
C THR A 101 -10.63 -24.52 -7.47
N HIS A 102 -10.65 -24.26 -6.16
CA HIS A 102 -9.46 -24.26 -5.31
C HIS A 102 -9.21 -25.67 -4.78
N HIS A 103 -8.07 -26.27 -5.16
CA HIS A 103 -7.72 -27.63 -4.77
C HIS A 103 -7.06 -27.62 -3.39
N ARG A 104 -7.84 -27.29 -2.35
CA ARG A 104 -7.39 -27.21 -0.95
C ARG A 104 -6.78 -28.53 -0.47
N GLY A 105 -5.72 -28.46 0.32
CA GLY A 105 -4.96 -29.63 0.78
C GLY A 105 -4.06 -30.28 -0.27
N CYS A 106 -3.97 -29.72 -1.49
CA CYS A 106 -3.14 -30.25 -2.56
C CYS A 106 -1.97 -29.33 -2.94
N VAL A 107 -0.95 -29.89 -3.58
CA VAL A 107 0.17 -29.16 -4.19
C VAL A 107 0.38 -29.61 -5.63
N LEU A 108 0.64 -28.66 -6.51
CA LEU A 108 0.94 -28.90 -7.92
C LEU A 108 2.40 -28.50 -8.21
N HIS A 109 3.20 -29.46 -8.67
CA HIS A 109 4.60 -29.24 -9.06
C HIS A 109 4.71 -29.05 -10.57
N VAL A 110 5.32 -27.94 -10.99
CA VAL A 110 5.43 -27.59 -12.41
C VAL A 110 6.78 -26.97 -12.76
N LYS A 111 7.13 -27.08 -14.04
CA LYS A 111 8.31 -26.48 -14.66
C LYS A 111 7.90 -25.47 -15.72
N ARG A 112 8.48 -24.28 -15.72
CA ARG A 112 8.31 -23.27 -16.78
C ARG A 112 8.89 -23.77 -18.10
N VAL A 113 8.10 -23.71 -19.17
CA VAL A 113 8.48 -24.16 -20.53
C VAL A 113 8.37 -23.07 -21.60
N SER A 114 8.07 -21.82 -21.21
CA SER A 114 8.06 -20.65 -22.10
C SER A 114 8.77 -19.44 -21.47
N PRO A 115 9.06 -18.38 -22.24
CA PRO A 115 9.32 -17.05 -21.70
C PRO A 115 8.15 -16.55 -20.84
N VAL A 116 8.40 -15.58 -19.97
CA VAL A 116 7.34 -14.92 -19.18
C VAL A 116 6.77 -13.75 -19.96
N VAL A 117 5.45 -13.70 -20.02
CA VAL A 117 4.72 -12.54 -20.51
C VAL A 117 4.48 -11.60 -19.34
N THR A 118 5.22 -10.49 -19.31
CA THR A 118 5.13 -9.50 -18.24
C THR A 118 4.12 -8.42 -18.61
N LEU A 119 3.03 -8.29 -17.84
CA LEU A 119 2.02 -7.23 -18.00
C LEU A 119 2.07 -6.26 -16.81
N LYS A 120 1.37 -5.13 -16.86
CA LYS A 120 1.37 -4.16 -15.75
C LYS A 120 0.79 -4.73 -14.45
N ALA A 121 -0.32 -5.48 -14.55
CA ALA A 121 -1.05 -6.02 -13.40
C ALA A 121 -0.87 -7.53 -13.18
N SER A 122 -0.16 -8.25 -14.05
CA SER A 122 0.08 -9.68 -13.92
C SER A 122 1.33 -10.11 -14.69
N SER A 123 1.81 -11.32 -14.43
CA SER A 123 2.74 -12.04 -15.30
C SER A 123 2.22 -13.45 -15.50
N TRP A 124 2.53 -14.05 -16.65
CA TRP A 124 2.18 -15.45 -16.87
C TRP A 124 3.20 -16.17 -17.75
N ALA A 125 3.26 -17.49 -17.59
CA ALA A 125 4.08 -18.37 -18.42
C ALA A 125 3.38 -19.72 -18.63
N ALA A 126 3.77 -20.44 -19.67
CA ALA A 126 3.41 -21.84 -19.85
C ALA A 126 4.24 -22.71 -18.90
N VAL A 127 3.58 -23.60 -18.20
CA VAL A 127 4.19 -24.55 -17.27
C VAL A 127 3.77 -25.98 -17.61
N GLU A 128 4.64 -26.94 -17.31
CA GLU A 128 4.48 -28.36 -17.60
C GLU A 128 4.61 -29.15 -16.29
N ASP A 129 3.72 -30.13 -16.08
CA ASP A 129 3.80 -31.03 -14.92
C ASP A 129 4.58 -32.31 -15.22
N SER A 130 4.65 -33.22 -14.24
CA SER A 130 5.36 -34.50 -14.40
C SER A 130 4.69 -35.48 -15.39
N ALA A 131 3.42 -35.26 -15.72
CA ALA A 131 2.66 -36.06 -16.70
C ALA A 131 2.82 -35.53 -18.14
N GLY A 132 3.55 -34.42 -18.33
CA GLY A 132 3.74 -33.76 -19.61
C GLY A 132 2.54 -32.93 -20.07
N ASP A 133 1.55 -32.73 -19.20
CA ASP A 133 0.44 -31.81 -19.47
C ASP A 133 0.94 -30.37 -19.29
N VAL A 134 0.38 -29.46 -20.08
CA VAL A 134 0.78 -28.04 -20.08
C VAL A 134 -0.39 -27.12 -19.76
N GLU A 135 -0.11 -26.05 -19.04
CA GLU A 135 -1.10 -25.01 -18.78
C GLU A 135 -0.47 -23.64 -18.52
N ARG A 136 -1.28 -22.58 -18.59
CA ARG A 136 -0.93 -21.23 -18.19
C ARG A 136 -0.88 -21.11 -16.67
N LEU A 137 0.24 -20.64 -16.13
CA LEU A 137 0.37 -20.13 -14.76
C LEU A 137 0.37 -18.61 -14.79
N GLU A 138 -0.61 -17.98 -14.15
CA GLU A 138 -0.77 -16.53 -14.07
C GLU A 138 -0.62 -16.03 -12.62
N PHE A 139 0.25 -15.05 -12.40
CA PHE A 139 0.47 -14.40 -11.12
C PHE A 139 -0.01 -12.94 -11.19
N VAL A 140 -1.08 -12.65 -10.45
CA VAL A 140 -1.78 -11.37 -10.43
C VAL A 140 -1.20 -10.44 -9.35
N LEU A 141 -0.89 -9.22 -9.77
CA LEU A 141 -0.49 -8.04 -9.00
C LEU A 141 0.80 -8.17 -8.17
N HIS A 142 0.92 -9.17 -7.31
CA HIS A 142 2.01 -9.33 -6.34
C HIS A 142 3.16 -10.21 -6.85
N LYS A 143 3.41 -10.13 -8.16
CA LYS A 143 4.28 -10.98 -8.97
C LYS A 143 5.79 -10.74 -8.81
N SER A 144 6.22 -9.84 -7.93
CA SER A 144 7.64 -9.48 -7.79
C SER A 144 8.22 -9.79 -6.41
N ARG A 145 9.46 -10.27 -6.39
CA ARG A 145 10.24 -10.57 -5.19
C ARG A 145 11.69 -10.12 -5.41
N LEU A 146 12.29 -9.47 -4.41
CA LEU A 146 13.68 -8.97 -4.47
C LEU A 146 13.99 -8.04 -5.66
N GLY A 147 12.97 -7.41 -6.25
CA GLY A 147 13.11 -6.51 -7.41
C GLY A 147 12.86 -7.18 -8.75
N GLU A 148 12.63 -8.49 -8.79
CA GLU A 148 12.45 -9.28 -10.01
C GLU A 148 11.07 -9.89 -10.09
N ASP A 149 10.64 -10.26 -11.30
CA ASP A 149 9.42 -11.05 -11.49
C ASP A 149 9.67 -12.49 -11.03
N VAL A 150 8.78 -13.01 -10.19
CA VAL A 150 8.93 -14.34 -9.58
C VAL A 150 8.95 -15.43 -10.64
N LEU A 151 8.17 -15.28 -11.72
CA LEU A 151 8.13 -16.26 -12.81
C LEU A 151 9.38 -16.20 -13.70
N GLU A 152 10.14 -15.10 -13.65
CA GLU A 152 11.43 -14.97 -14.33
C GLU A 152 12.58 -15.52 -13.49
N SER A 153 12.53 -15.31 -12.18
CA SER A 153 13.61 -15.67 -11.26
C SER A 153 13.90 -17.17 -11.19
N GLU A 154 12.91 -18.02 -11.47
CA GLU A 154 13.04 -19.48 -11.33
C GLU A 154 12.39 -20.25 -12.48
N SER A 155 12.60 -21.56 -12.52
CA SER A 155 11.99 -22.43 -13.53
C SER A 155 11.18 -23.59 -12.97
N HIS A 156 11.30 -23.90 -11.67
CA HIS A 156 10.52 -24.96 -11.02
C HIS A 156 9.73 -24.37 -9.85
N TYR A 157 8.48 -24.81 -9.74
CA TYR A 157 7.53 -24.24 -8.78
C TYR A 157 6.74 -25.34 -8.09
N ALA A 158 6.44 -25.13 -6.81
CA ALA A 158 5.34 -25.81 -6.14
C ALA A 158 4.23 -24.81 -5.86
N ILE A 159 3.04 -25.10 -6.36
CA ILE A 159 1.84 -24.28 -6.20
C ILE A 159 0.98 -24.91 -5.11
N LYS A 160 0.84 -24.22 -3.98
CA LYS A 160 0.03 -24.65 -2.85
C LYS A 160 -1.44 -24.36 -3.16
N GLU A 161 -2.28 -25.36 -3.00
CA GLU A 161 -3.74 -25.28 -3.15
C GLU A 161 -4.21 -24.58 -4.44
N PRO A 162 -3.77 -25.07 -5.62
CA PRO A 162 -3.88 -24.36 -6.88
C PRO A 162 -5.33 -24.00 -7.22
N TYR A 163 -5.50 -22.79 -7.73
CA TYR A 163 -6.77 -22.27 -8.21
C TYR A 163 -6.82 -22.32 -9.74
N PHE A 164 -7.65 -23.20 -10.28
CA PHE A 164 -7.83 -23.34 -11.72
C PHE A 164 -9.11 -22.65 -12.15
N THR A 165 -9.01 -21.60 -12.96
CA THR A 165 -10.12 -20.71 -13.34
C THR A 165 -9.89 -20.14 -14.74
N LEU A 166 -10.78 -19.24 -15.20
CA LEU A 166 -10.66 -18.56 -16.47
C LEU A 166 -9.92 -17.22 -16.34
N ASN A 167 -9.11 -16.92 -17.35
CA ASN A 167 -8.48 -15.63 -17.53
C ASN A 167 -9.47 -14.58 -18.07
N GLU A 168 -9.03 -13.32 -18.21
CA GLU A 168 -9.87 -12.23 -18.75
C GLU A 168 -10.30 -12.45 -20.21
N GLN A 169 -9.63 -13.36 -20.93
CA GLN A 169 -9.96 -13.78 -22.30
C GLN A 169 -10.87 -15.03 -22.30
N GLY A 170 -11.27 -15.52 -21.13
CA GLY A 170 -12.08 -16.72 -20.96
C GLY A 170 -11.32 -18.03 -21.13
N GLU A 171 -9.99 -18.02 -21.18
CA GLU A 171 -9.18 -19.24 -21.31
C GLU A 171 -8.82 -19.82 -19.94
N PRO A 172 -8.76 -21.16 -19.80
CA PRO A 172 -8.35 -21.81 -18.56
C PRO A 172 -6.88 -21.49 -18.19
N GLY A 173 -6.61 -21.45 -16.89
CA GLY A 173 -5.27 -21.31 -16.34
C GLY A 173 -5.25 -21.44 -14.82
N VAL A 174 -4.07 -21.76 -14.27
CA VAL A 174 -3.82 -21.69 -12.83
C VAL A 174 -3.52 -20.25 -12.46
N ARG A 175 -4.30 -19.68 -11.53
CA ARG A 175 -4.20 -18.27 -11.12
C ARG A 175 -3.72 -18.13 -9.68
N LEU A 176 -2.74 -17.25 -9.48
CA LEU A 176 -2.16 -16.91 -8.20
C LEU A 176 -2.44 -15.44 -7.87
N HIS A 177 -2.89 -15.18 -6.65
CA HIS A 177 -3.00 -13.83 -6.09
C HIS A 177 -2.08 -13.66 -4.88
N HIS A 178 -2.07 -14.65 -4.00
CA HIS A 178 -1.27 -14.65 -2.79
C HIS A 178 0.17 -15.10 -3.07
N PRO A 179 1.19 -14.30 -2.71
CA PRO A 179 2.58 -14.67 -2.94
C PRO A 179 3.02 -15.95 -2.21
N SER A 180 2.45 -16.23 -1.05
CA SER A 180 2.74 -17.42 -0.23
C SER A 180 2.22 -18.73 -0.80
N ASP A 181 1.44 -18.68 -1.89
CA ASP A 181 0.88 -19.86 -2.52
C ASP A 181 1.83 -20.43 -3.60
N LEU A 182 2.91 -19.71 -3.91
CA LEU A 182 3.95 -20.13 -4.85
C LEU A 182 5.27 -20.30 -4.11
N VAL A 183 5.81 -21.51 -4.14
CA VAL A 183 7.15 -21.81 -3.62
C VAL A 183 8.11 -22.02 -4.78
N CYS A 184 9.21 -21.29 -4.76
CA CYS A 184 10.28 -21.38 -5.76
C CYS A 184 11.19 -22.57 -5.45
N ILE A 185 11.19 -23.58 -6.32
CA ILE A 185 12.10 -24.72 -6.20
C ILE A 185 13.37 -24.35 -6.95
N HIS A 186 14.41 -24.06 -6.18
CA HIS A 186 15.71 -23.75 -6.74
C HIS A 186 16.29 -25.04 -7.30
N SER A 187 16.67 -24.99 -8.58
CA SER A 187 17.29 -26.15 -9.23
C SER A 187 18.65 -26.34 -8.57
N GLU A 188 18.85 -27.43 -7.84
CA GLU A 188 20.19 -27.79 -7.38
C GLU A 188 21.06 -27.87 -8.63
N GLU A 189 22.08 -27.01 -8.74
CA GLU A 189 23.22 -27.31 -9.59
C GLU A 189 23.75 -28.64 -9.04
N ASN A 190 23.30 -29.76 -9.62
CA ASN A 190 23.86 -31.09 -9.43
C ASN A 190 25.27 -31.08 -10.02
N GLU A 191 26.15 -30.24 -9.48
CA GLU A 191 27.58 -30.49 -9.51
C GLU A 191 27.78 -31.71 -8.61
N VAL A 192 27.71 -32.89 -9.23
CA VAL A 192 28.30 -34.11 -8.69
C VAL A 192 29.78 -33.81 -8.48
N SER A 193 30.11 -33.37 -7.29
CA SER A 193 31.47 -33.04 -6.93
C SER A 193 31.69 -33.51 -5.51
N SER A 194 32.78 -34.24 -5.31
CA SER A 194 33.33 -34.71 -4.03
C SER A 194 33.76 -33.55 -3.10
N THR A 195 33.08 -32.40 -3.19
CA THR A 195 33.40 -31.15 -2.53
C THR A 195 32.66 -31.08 -1.20
N SER A 196 33.37 -30.77 -0.12
CA SER A 196 32.76 -30.68 1.21
C SER A 196 31.72 -29.55 1.26
N ALA A 197 30.68 -29.71 2.08
CA ALA A 197 29.65 -28.68 2.29
C ALA A 197 30.25 -27.32 2.69
N THR A 198 31.38 -27.32 3.41
CA THR A 198 32.14 -26.11 3.78
C THR A 198 32.68 -25.36 2.55
N ALA A 199 33.27 -26.07 1.58
CA ALA A 199 33.82 -25.47 0.38
C ALA A 199 32.71 -24.93 -0.55
N LEU A 200 31.57 -25.62 -0.62
CA LEU A 200 30.38 -25.11 -1.32
C LEU A 200 29.85 -23.84 -0.64
N ALA A 201 29.79 -23.80 0.70
CA ALA A 201 29.35 -22.61 1.43
C ALA A 201 30.28 -21.40 1.17
N GLU A 202 31.60 -21.63 1.07
CA GLU A 202 32.57 -20.57 0.73
C GLU A 202 32.41 -20.07 -0.72
N LYS A 203 32.19 -20.98 -1.67
CA LYS A 203 31.84 -20.63 -3.06
C LYS A 203 30.58 -19.77 -3.10
N SER A 204 29.53 -20.14 -2.37
CA SER A 204 28.29 -19.37 -2.26
C SER A 204 28.52 -18.00 -1.65
N LYS A 205 29.30 -17.88 -0.55
CA LYS A 205 29.68 -16.58 0.03
C LYS A 205 30.35 -15.67 -1.01
N ASN A 206 31.30 -16.19 -1.77
CA ASN A 206 32.05 -15.41 -2.75
C ASN A 206 31.19 -14.99 -3.94
N ARG A 207 30.31 -15.87 -4.43
CA ARG A 207 29.29 -15.51 -5.44
C ARG A 207 28.37 -14.41 -4.91
N GLY A 208 27.85 -14.54 -3.69
CA GLY A 208 27.00 -13.53 -3.05
C GLY A 208 27.68 -12.16 -2.92
N ASN A 209 28.97 -12.12 -2.55
CA ASN A 209 29.74 -10.87 -2.51
C ASN A 209 29.91 -10.25 -3.91
N ALA A 210 30.13 -11.07 -4.94
CA ALA A 210 30.26 -10.62 -6.32
C ALA A 210 28.95 -10.04 -6.85
N CYS A 211 27.81 -10.70 -6.60
CA CYS A 211 26.48 -10.22 -6.96
C CYS A 211 26.14 -8.93 -6.23
N LEU A 212 26.39 -8.86 -4.91
CA LEU A 212 26.18 -7.65 -4.12
C LEU A 212 26.97 -6.45 -4.67
N SER A 213 28.22 -6.68 -5.09
CA SER A 213 29.07 -5.63 -5.68
C SER A 213 28.52 -5.10 -7.01
N LYS A 214 27.81 -5.96 -7.76
CA LYS A 214 27.10 -5.60 -9.00
C LYS A 214 25.70 -5.03 -8.76
N LYS A 215 25.25 -4.94 -7.49
CA LYS A 215 23.88 -4.61 -7.08
C LYS A 215 22.83 -5.60 -7.58
N ASP A 216 23.25 -6.82 -7.88
CA ASP A 216 22.38 -7.94 -8.16
C ASP A 216 21.91 -8.53 -6.83
N TYR A 217 20.86 -7.93 -6.28
CA TYR A 217 20.41 -8.21 -4.93
C TYR A 217 19.66 -9.53 -4.80
N ALA A 218 18.98 -9.97 -5.86
CA ALA A 218 18.26 -11.24 -5.88
C ALA A 218 19.25 -12.41 -5.79
N ASP A 219 20.24 -12.45 -6.69
CA ASP A 219 21.29 -13.49 -6.69
C ASP A 219 22.17 -13.41 -5.44
N ALA A 220 22.50 -12.20 -4.98
CA ALA A 220 23.23 -12.04 -3.72
C ALA A 220 22.47 -12.66 -2.54
N HIS A 221 21.16 -12.44 -2.48
CA HIS A 221 20.32 -12.98 -1.41
C HIS A 221 20.24 -14.50 -1.49
N HIS A 222 20.04 -15.04 -2.69
CA HIS A 222 20.05 -16.48 -2.94
C HIS A 222 21.35 -17.12 -2.45
N HIS A 223 22.50 -16.61 -2.90
CA HIS A 223 23.81 -17.17 -2.55
C HIS A 223 24.16 -17.04 -1.07
N TYR A 224 23.80 -15.95 -0.39
CA TYR A 224 24.00 -15.87 1.06
C TYR A 224 23.10 -16.84 1.82
N THR A 225 21.84 -16.98 1.41
CA THR A 225 20.89 -17.91 2.03
C THR A 225 21.35 -19.35 1.87
N GLU A 226 21.80 -19.72 0.67
CA GLU A 226 22.36 -21.03 0.40
C GLU A 226 23.66 -21.28 1.18
N GLY A 227 24.55 -20.28 1.25
CA GLY A 227 25.75 -20.35 2.07
C GLY A 227 25.45 -20.61 3.55
N ILE A 228 24.42 -19.96 4.11
CA ILE A 228 23.97 -20.17 5.50
C ILE A 228 23.44 -21.59 5.68
N ARG A 229 22.63 -22.08 4.73
CA ARG A 229 22.08 -23.44 4.76
C ARG A 229 23.19 -24.49 4.76
N LEU A 230 24.12 -24.41 3.81
CA LEU A 230 25.27 -25.33 3.67
C LEU A 230 26.19 -25.28 4.89
N ALA A 231 26.50 -24.08 5.38
CA ALA A 231 27.32 -23.94 6.59
C ALA A 231 26.62 -24.56 7.81
N SER A 232 25.30 -24.42 7.94
CA SER A 232 24.53 -24.99 9.05
C SER A 232 24.52 -26.51 9.05
N GLN A 233 24.63 -27.15 7.88
CA GLN A 233 24.69 -28.60 7.71
C GLN A 233 26.10 -29.19 7.93
N SER A 234 27.15 -28.37 7.88
CA SER A 234 28.55 -28.80 8.10
C SER A 234 28.94 -28.66 9.57
N ALA A 235 29.46 -29.73 10.15
CA ALA A 235 30.06 -29.73 11.49
C ALA A 235 31.42 -29.03 11.52
N GLU A 236 32.09 -28.97 10.36
CA GLU A 236 33.42 -28.39 10.14
C GLU A 236 33.38 -26.87 9.92
N ALA A 237 32.22 -26.33 9.54
CA ALA A 237 32.05 -24.89 9.32
C ALA A 237 32.17 -24.12 10.64
N SER A 238 33.24 -23.32 10.76
CA SER A 238 33.48 -22.50 11.95
C SER A 238 32.30 -21.55 12.25
N SER A 239 32.04 -21.32 13.53
CA SER A 239 31.00 -20.37 13.98
C SER A 239 31.22 -18.96 13.40
N LEU A 240 32.49 -18.53 13.30
CA LEU A 240 32.88 -17.26 12.69
C LEU A 240 32.45 -17.14 11.21
N PHE A 241 32.57 -18.24 10.45
CA PHE A 241 32.15 -18.26 9.06
C PHE A 241 30.63 -18.11 8.90
N LYS A 242 29.85 -18.79 9.76
CA LYS A 242 28.39 -18.65 9.81
C LYS A 242 27.99 -17.21 10.15
N GLN A 243 28.63 -16.62 11.15
CA GLN A 243 28.41 -15.23 11.55
C GLN A 243 28.73 -14.24 10.43
N ASP A 244 29.80 -14.47 9.65
CA ASP A 244 30.15 -13.62 8.50
C ASP A 244 29.07 -13.62 7.41
N LEU A 245 28.51 -14.80 7.08
CA LEU A 245 27.41 -14.94 6.13
C LEU A 245 26.15 -14.19 6.60
N HIS A 246 25.75 -14.39 7.86
CA HIS A 246 24.63 -13.66 8.45
C HIS A 246 24.90 -12.16 8.43
N ARG A 247 26.12 -11.70 8.75
CA ARG A 247 26.44 -10.27 8.67
C ARG A 247 26.20 -9.76 7.26
N ASN A 248 26.73 -10.42 6.24
CA ASN A 248 26.59 -9.97 4.85
C ASN A 248 25.13 -9.95 4.39
N ARG A 249 24.35 -10.99 4.73
CA ARG A 249 22.92 -11.02 4.43
C ARG A 249 22.14 -9.94 5.19
N ALA A 250 22.50 -9.63 6.44
CA ALA A 250 21.91 -8.51 7.19
C ALA A 250 22.10 -7.16 6.47
N HIS A 251 23.28 -6.93 5.89
CA HIS A 251 23.52 -5.72 5.11
C HIS A 251 22.66 -5.66 3.86
N LEU A 252 22.60 -6.76 3.11
CA LEU A 252 21.76 -6.87 1.94
C LEU A 252 20.27 -6.67 2.28
N ASN A 253 19.79 -7.27 3.37
CA ASN A 253 18.41 -7.12 3.82
C ASN A 253 18.07 -5.68 4.23
N LEU A 254 19.04 -4.88 4.72
CA LEU A 254 18.83 -3.43 4.91
C LEU A 254 18.67 -2.70 3.57
N LEU A 255 19.44 -3.04 2.54
CA LEU A 255 19.33 -2.45 1.20
C LEU A 255 17.97 -2.80 0.54
N LEU A 256 17.44 -3.98 0.84
CA LEU A 256 16.17 -4.49 0.36
C LEU A 256 14.96 -4.07 1.22
N HIS A 257 15.16 -3.32 2.30
CA HIS A 257 14.12 -2.93 3.26
C HIS A 257 13.41 -4.12 3.97
N ARG A 258 14.10 -5.26 4.09
CA ARG A 258 13.68 -6.47 4.83
C ARG A 258 14.21 -6.39 6.26
N HIS A 259 13.72 -5.41 7.01
CA HIS A 259 14.31 -5.02 8.29
C HIS A 259 14.14 -6.08 9.38
N SER A 260 13.04 -6.84 9.41
CA SER A 260 12.89 -7.94 10.39
C SER A 260 13.96 -9.02 10.21
N GLU A 261 14.25 -9.43 8.97
CA GLU A 261 15.30 -10.40 8.69
C GLU A 261 16.70 -9.80 8.86
N ALA A 262 16.91 -8.55 8.44
CA ALA A 262 18.17 -7.84 8.69
C ALA A 262 18.50 -7.78 10.18
N TYR A 263 17.48 -7.59 11.02
CA TYR A 263 17.63 -7.60 12.47
C TYR A 263 18.03 -8.99 12.99
N SER A 264 17.32 -10.04 12.57
CA SER A 264 17.60 -11.43 12.97
C SER A 264 19.01 -11.84 12.57
N ASP A 265 19.39 -11.61 11.31
CA ASP A 265 20.74 -11.90 10.80
C ASP A 265 21.82 -11.10 11.54
N ALA A 266 21.55 -9.82 11.85
CA ALA A 266 22.51 -9.01 12.59
C ALA A 266 22.75 -9.55 14.01
N LEU A 267 21.73 -10.12 14.67
CA LEU A 267 21.92 -10.80 15.95
C LEU A 267 22.67 -12.12 15.81
N SER A 268 22.33 -12.93 14.81
CA SER A 268 23.01 -14.20 14.51
C SER A 268 24.48 -14.01 14.14
N ALA A 269 24.88 -12.80 13.73
CA ALA A 269 26.23 -12.44 13.38
C ALA A 269 27.10 -11.94 14.55
N LEU A 270 26.56 -11.87 15.78
CA LEU A 270 27.30 -11.46 16.97
C LEU A 270 28.26 -12.56 17.45
N ILE A 271 29.47 -12.17 17.81
CA ILE A 271 30.58 -13.04 18.22
C ILE A 271 30.75 -13.00 19.75
N SER A 272 30.59 -11.83 20.37
CA SER A 272 30.83 -11.57 21.80
C SER A 272 32.29 -11.82 22.24
N GLY A 273 33.25 -11.64 21.33
CA GLY A 273 34.68 -11.75 21.62
C GLY A 273 35.28 -10.43 22.14
N THR A 274 36.35 -10.52 22.93
CA THR A 274 37.03 -9.35 23.53
C THR A 274 38.20 -8.82 22.71
N ASP A 275 38.61 -9.51 21.65
CA ASP A 275 39.68 -9.06 20.77
C ASP A 275 39.20 -7.96 19.80
N ALA A 276 40.15 -7.16 19.30
CA ALA A 276 39.84 -6.01 18.46
C ALA A 276 39.04 -6.37 17.18
N ARG A 277 39.26 -7.55 16.61
CA ARG A 277 38.54 -7.99 15.42
C ARG A 277 37.09 -8.33 15.78
N SER A 278 36.87 -9.09 16.85
CA SER A 278 35.52 -9.40 17.33
C SER A 278 34.72 -8.14 17.67
N ILE A 279 35.34 -7.19 18.39
CA ILE A 279 34.74 -5.90 18.72
C ILE A 279 34.33 -5.15 17.43
N SER A 280 35.22 -5.06 16.44
CA SER A 280 34.91 -4.39 15.16
C SER A 280 33.74 -5.05 14.41
N LEU A 281 33.66 -6.38 14.42
CA LEU A 281 32.59 -7.13 13.76
C LEU A 281 31.26 -7.00 14.49
N ASP A 282 31.26 -7.04 15.82
CA ASP A 282 30.07 -6.85 16.64
C ASP A 282 29.54 -5.42 16.57
N THR A 283 30.43 -4.42 16.47
CA THR A 283 30.04 -3.03 16.18
C THR A 283 29.27 -2.93 14.86
N LYS A 284 29.74 -3.61 13.79
CA LYS A 284 29.01 -3.67 12.51
C LYS A 284 27.66 -4.37 12.63
N SER A 285 27.60 -5.47 13.38
CA SER A 285 26.36 -6.21 13.64
C SER A 285 25.35 -5.34 14.42
N HIS A 286 25.79 -4.65 15.48
CA HIS A 286 24.94 -3.72 16.22
C HIS A 286 24.49 -2.52 15.39
N LEU A 287 25.34 -1.98 14.51
CA LEU A 287 24.93 -0.93 13.57
C LEU A 287 23.77 -1.43 12.69
N ARG A 288 23.89 -2.64 12.12
CA ARG A 288 22.85 -3.23 11.26
C ARG A 288 21.56 -3.48 12.03
N ALA A 289 21.64 -4.05 13.23
CA ALA A 289 20.48 -4.26 14.11
C ALA A 289 19.80 -2.96 14.55
N GLY A 290 20.60 -1.92 14.84
CA GLY A 290 20.13 -0.58 15.19
C GLY A 290 19.39 0.10 14.04
N LEU A 291 19.95 0.05 12.82
CA LEU A 291 19.32 0.56 11.61
C LEU A 291 18.02 -0.18 11.27
N ALA A 292 18.01 -1.51 11.37
CA ALA A 292 16.80 -2.30 11.16
C ALA A 292 15.70 -1.91 12.16
N SER A 293 16.05 -1.79 13.45
CA SER A 293 15.13 -1.38 14.51
C SER A 293 14.60 0.04 14.30
N TYR A 294 15.45 0.97 13.86
CA TYR A 294 15.07 2.35 13.54
C TYR A 294 14.03 2.38 12.42
N ASN A 295 14.26 1.65 11.33
CA ASN A 295 13.34 1.62 10.18
C ASN A 295 12.01 0.89 10.48
N LEU A 296 12.01 -0.04 11.43
CA LEU A 296 10.78 -0.65 11.96
C LEU A 296 10.00 0.28 12.90
N GLY A 297 10.61 1.38 13.36
CA GLY A 297 10.03 2.29 14.35
C GLY A 297 10.17 1.79 15.80
N HIS A 298 11.02 0.80 16.05
CA HIS A 298 11.29 0.27 17.39
C HIS A 298 12.36 1.12 18.09
N TRP A 299 11.99 2.32 18.54
CA TRP A 299 12.93 3.35 19.00
C TRP A 299 13.81 2.92 20.18
N THR A 300 13.24 2.33 21.23
CA THR A 300 13.99 1.85 22.41
C THR A 300 14.99 0.75 22.03
N ARG A 301 14.59 -0.14 21.10
CA ARG A 301 15.45 -1.20 20.59
C ARG A 301 16.61 -0.64 19.77
N ALA A 302 16.33 0.33 18.91
CA ALA A 302 17.35 1.03 18.14
C ALA A 302 18.34 1.74 19.07
N GLU A 303 17.85 2.50 20.05
CA GLU A 303 18.67 3.20 21.04
C GLU A 303 19.64 2.26 21.76
N SER A 304 19.14 1.12 22.25
CA SER A 304 19.96 0.12 22.92
C SER A 304 21.13 -0.38 22.05
N HIS A 305 20.90 -0.61 20.76
CA HIS A 305 21.97 -1.05 19.85
C HIS A 305 23.02 0.05 19.60
N PHE A 306 22.61 1.30 19.44
CA PHE A 306 23.57 2.40 19.26
C PHE A 306 24.35 2.72 20.55
N GLN A 307 23.76 2.51 21.72
CA GLN A 307 24.48 2.58 23.00
C GLN A 307 25.52 1.45 23.13
N LYS A 308 25.19 0.22 22.71
CA LYS A 308 26.14 -0.89 22.67
C LYS A 308 27.32 -0.62 21.73
N ILE A 309 27.08 0.03 20.60
CA ILE A 309 28.17 0.47 19.70
C ILE A 309 29.16 1.37 20.45
N LEU A 310 28.67 2.38 21.18
CA LEU A 310 29.54 3.29 21.93
C LEU A 310 30.24 2.62 23.13
N ALA A 311 29.66 1.57 23.69
CA ALA A 311 30.31 0.76 24.72
C ALA A 311 31.47 -0.08 24.14
N LEU A 312 31.33 -0.57 22.90
CA LEU A 312 32.35 -1.35 22.18
C LEU A 312 33.43 -0.48 21.54
N ASP A 313 33.02 0.64 20.93
CA ASP A 313 33.86 1.60 20.23
C ASP A 313 33.42 3.03 20.60
N PRO A 314 34.01 3.60 21.68
CA PRO A 314 33.71 4.97 22.10
C PRO A 314 34.07 6.04 21.06
N SER A 315 34.90 5.71 20.06
CA SER A 315 35.34 6.62 19.00
C SER A 315 34.43 6.62 17.77
N HIS A 316 33.36 5.80 17.77
CA HIS A 316 32.47 5.65 16.64
C HIS A 316 31.76 6.97 16.27
N THR A 317 31.88 7.40 15.02
CA THR A 317 31.44 8.73 14.57
C THR A 317 29.95 8.83 14.28
N GLU A 318 29.32 7.77 13.74
CA GLU A 318 27.92 7.82 13.32
C GLU A 318 26.91 7.58 14.47
N ALA A 319 27.24 6.70 15.42
CA ALA A 319 26.33 6.29 16.50
C ALA A 319 25.76 7.48 17.32
N PRO A 320 26.54 8.51 17.70
CA PRO A 320 25.99 9.68 18.38
C PRO A 320 24.96 10.45 17.55
N THR A 321 25.12 10.48 16.22
CA THR A 321 24.16 11.13 15.31
C THR A 321 22.84 10.38 15.28
N TYR A 322 22.90 9.05 15.17
CA TYR A 322 21.70 8.21 15.23
C TYR A 322 21.00 8.29 16.58
N LEU A 323 21.73 8.28 17.70
CA LEU A 323 21.15 8.44 19.04
C LEU A 323 20.37 9.75 19.17
N ARG A 324 20.93 10.87 18.68
CA ARG A 324 20.24 12.16 18.68
C ARG A 324 18.93 12.11 17.87
N THR A 325 18.96 11.49 16.71
CA THR A 325 17.76 11.32 15.88
C THR A 325 16.73 10.43 16.57
N ILE A 326 17.14 9.30 17.14
CA ILE A 326 16.27 8.37 17.88
C ILE A 326 15.62 9.07 19.07
N GLN A 327 16.38 9.83 19.85
CA GLN A 327 15.85 10.62 20.96
C GLN A 327 14.81 11.64 20.51
N ALA A 328 15.01 12.28 19.35
CA ALA A 328 13.99 13.14 18.76
C ALA A 328 12.71 12.34 18.40
N ARG A 329 12.82 11.12 17.85
CA ARG A 329 11.65 10.27 17.53
C ARG A 329 10.92 9.80 18.79
N ILE A 330 11.65 9.45 19.85
CA ILE A 330 11.07 9.11 21.16
C ILE A 330 10.33 10.33 21.74
N SER A 331 10.97 11.50 21.72
CA SER A 331 10.38 12.75 22.21
C SER A 331 9.09 13.11 21.45
N GLU A 332 9.10 13.01 20.13
CA GLU A 332 7.91 13.23 19.29
C GLU A 332 6.77 12.24 19.58
N SER A 333 7.08 11.00 19.97
CA SER A 333 6.07 9.96 20.23
C SER A 333 5.56 9.84 21.66
N THR A 334 6.33 10.32 22.64
CA THR A 334 6.00 10.15 24.06
C THR A 334 5.64 11.45 24.77
N SER A 335 5.98 12.60 24.19
CA SER A 335 5.65 13.90 24.78
C SER A 335 4.14 14.15 24.81
N PRO A 336 3.64 14.84 25.85
CA PRO A 336 2.22 15.22 25.93
C PRO A 336 1.83 16.30 24.90
N THR A 337 2.82 17.02 24.35
CA THR A 337 2.67 18.05 23.32
C THR A 337 3.56 17.72 22.10
N PRO A 338 3.16 18.11 20.89
CA PRO A 338 3.91 17.81 19.67
C PRO A 338 5.29 18.49 19.68
N GLN A 339 6.35 17.74 19.37
CA GLN A 339 7.74 18.23 19.35
C GLN A 339 8.28 18.46 17.93
N HIS A 340 7.45 18.25 16.92
CA HIS A 340 7.83 18.31 15.50
C HIS A 340 8.18 19.74 15.06
N ASN A 341 9.34 19.91 14.44
CA ASN A 341 9.71 21.18 13.81
C ASN A 341 9.08 21.28 12.41
N ILE A 342 7.78 21.63 12.38
CA ILE A 342 6.99 21.75 11.14
C ILE A 342 7.63 22.70 10.10
N PRO A 343 8.14 23.90 10.47
CA PRO A 343 8.79 24.78 9.48
C PRO A 343 10.00 24.13 8.80
N LYS A 344 10.86 23.44 9.57
CA LYS A 344 12.04 22.74 9.05
C LYS A 344 11.68 21.53 8.19
N ILE A 345 10.61 20.81 8.56
CA ILE A 345 10.07 19.72 7.73
C ILE A 345 9.63 20.29 6.39
N ASN A 346 8.77 21.32 6.42
CA ASN A 346 8.20 21.93 5.23
C ASN A 346 9.27 22.51 4.28
N SER A 347 10.32 23.13 4.81
CA SER A 347 11.41 23.70 4.00
C SER A 347 12.27 22.66 3.28
N ARG A 348 12.14 21.37 3.63
CA ARG A 348 12.92 20.27 3.03
C ARG A 348 12.13 19.44 2.03
N LEU A 349 10.82 19.65 1.94
CA LEU A 349 9.94 18.89 1.06
C LEU A 349 10.12 19.30 -0.39
N SER A 350 10.20 18.30 -1.25
CA SER A 350 10.13 18.42 -2.70
C SER A 350 9.63 17.11 -3.29
N PRO A 351 9.24 17.08 -4.59
CA PRO A 351 8.89 15.81 -5.24
C PRO A 351 10.01 14.77 -5.18
N ALA A 352 11.29 15.20 -5.18
CA ALA A 352 12.45 14.33 -5.05
C ALA A 352 12.78 13.92 -3.60
N ARG A 353 12.15 14.57 -2.61
CA ARG A 353 12.34 14.28 -1.17
C ARG A 353 10.98 14.24 -0.46
N PRO A 354 10.14 13.25 -0.78
CA PRO A 354 8.76 13.21 -0.30
C PRO A 354 8.63 12.62 1.11
N ARG A 355 9.66 11.92 1.62
CA ARG A 355 9.64 11.20 2.90
C ARG A 355 10.23 12.05 4.02
N VAL A 356 9.49 12.17 5.12
CA VAL A 356 9.89 12.95 6.30
C VAL A 356 10.43 12.05 7.40
N GLU A 357 11.57 12.41 7.99
CA GLU A 357 12.03 11.76 9.21
C GLU A 357 11.32 12.34 10.43
N ALA A 358 10.27 11.67 10.91
CA ALA A 358 9.53 12.03 12.12
C ALA A 358 8.86 10.81 12.77
N GLY A 359 8.63 10.89 14.08
CA GLY A 359 7.82 9.97 14.87
C GLY A 359 6.34 10.36 14.85
N THR A 360 5.49 9.48 15.40
CA THR A 360 4.04 9.72 15.48
C THR A 360 3.69 10.33 16.84
N PHE A 361 3.04 11.50 16.85
CA PHE A 361 2.42 12.12 18.04
C PHE A 361 0.93 11.79 18.07
N SER A 362 0.48 11.06 19.08
CA SER A 362 -0.92 10.68 19.27
C SER A 362 -1.36 10.73 20.73
N ALA A 363 -0.64 11.48 21.58
CA ALA A 363 -0.84 11.50 23.04
C ALA A 363 -2.29 11.84 23.49
N PRO A 364 -3.03 12.78 22.85
CA PRO A 364 -4.37 13.12 23.30
C PRO A 364 -5.46 12.17 22.76
N LEU A 365 -5.11 10.98 22.28
CA LEU A 365 -6.03 10.09 21.56
C LEU A 365 -6.09 8.67 22.14
N SER A 366 -7.25 8.06 21.99
CA SER A 366 -7.48 6.63 22.21
C SER A 366 -8.32 6.04 21.08
N VAL A 367 -8.07 4.77 20.73
CA VAL A 367 -8.91 4.02 19.79
C VAL A 367 -9.98 3.29 20.58
N ARG A 368 -11.26 3.49 20.23
CA ARG A 368 -12.40 2.86 20.92
C ARG A 368 -13.50 2.50 19.89
N PRO A 369 -14.43 1.58 20.22
CA PRO A 369 -15.61 1.36 19.39
C PRO A 369 -16.40 2.66 19.16
N SER A 370 -16.80 2.91 17.92
CA SER A 370 -17.58 4.10 17.55
C SER A 370 -19.07 3.80 17.51
N PRO A 371 -19.94 4.72 17.98
CA PRO A 371 -21.39 4.60 17.77
C PRO A 371 -21.79 4.66 16.29
N LEU A 372 -20.90 5.11 15.40
CA LEU A 372 -21.10 5.09 13.95
C LEU A 372 -20.79 3.72 13.31
N GLY A 373 -20.27 2.78 14.11
CA GLY A 373 -19.81 1.46 13.66
C GLY A 373 -18.29 1.37 13.62
N GLY A 374 -17.77 0.16 13.82
CA GLY A 374 -16.32 -0.08 13.82
C GLY A 374 -15.58 0.62 14.97
N GLN A 375 -14.38 1.11 14.69
CA GLN A 375 -13.52 1.82 15.64
C GLN A 375 -13.45 3.31 15.27
N GLY A 376 -13.22 4.16 16.27
CA GLY A 376 -13.03 5.60 16.12
C GLY A 376 -11.82 6.08 16.93
N LEU A 377 -11.34 7.29 16.61
CA LEU A 377 -10.40 8.02 17.46
C LEU A 377 -11.17 8.91 18.42
N PHE A 378 -10.77 8.95 19.68
CA PHE A 378 -11.42 9.78 20.69
C PHE A 378 -10.42 10.56 21.53
N ALA A 379 -10.79 11.79 21.85
CA ALA A 379 -9.99 12.66 22.70
C ALA A 379 -9.93 12.13 24.14
N THR A 380 -8.73 12.08 24.72
CA THR A 380 -8.51 11.68 26.13
C THR A 380 -8.48 12.88 27.09
N ARG A 381 -8.62 14.09 26.55
CA ARG A 381 -8.76 15.37 27.25
C ARG A 381 -9.43 16.38 26.33
N ALA A 382 -9.78 17.56 26.86
CA ALA A 382 -10.15 18.68 26.00
C ALA A 382 -8.97 19.10 25.09
N ILE A 383 -9.28 19.43 23.84
CA ILE A 383 -8.33 19.90 22.82
C ILE A 383 -8.83 21.25 22.31
N ALA A 384 -7.98 22.26 22.39
CA ALA A 384 -8.34 23.62 21.97
C ALA A 384 -8.42 23.73 20.44
N LYS A 385 -9.17 24.72 19.96
CA LYS A 385 -9.16 25.07 18.52
C LYS A 385 -7.73 25.33 18.04
N ASP A 386 -7.42 24.89 16.83
CA ASP A 386 -6.12 24.96 16.13
C ASP A 386 -4.98 24.13 16.75
N GLU A 387 -5.23 23.47 17.89
CA GLU A 387 -4.30 22.55 18.52
C GLU A 387 -4.08 21.31 17.66
N VAL A 388 -2.84 20.79 17.64
CA VAL A 388 -2.50 19.54 16.97
C VAL A 388 -3.10 18.36 17.71
N VAL A 389 -3.87 17.57 16.98
CA VAL A 389 -4.55 16.37 17.51
C VAL A 389 -3.73 15.11 17.22
N LEU A 390 -3.16 15.01 16.02
CA LEU A 390 -2.37 13.87 15.55
C LEU A 390 -1.30 14.35 14.57
N ILE A 391 -0.08 13.85 14.73
CA ILE A 391 0.93 13.85 13.65
C ILE A 391 1.34 12.40 13.46
N GLU A 392 1.03 11.80 12.33
CA GLU A 392 1.32 10.40 12.07
C GLU A 392 2.27 10.23 10.89
N LYS A 393 3.32 9.43 11.11
CA LYS A 393 4.17 8.93 10.04
C LYS A 393 3.46 7.82 9.28
N ALA A 394 3.38 7.93 7.96
CA ALA A 394 2.73 6.93 7.13
C ALA A 394 3.28 5.52 7.37
N PHE A 395 2.39 4.53 7.31
CA PHE A 395 2.80 3.14 7.21
C PHE A 395 3.48 2.89 5.86
N HIS A 396 2.86 3.35 4.78
CA HIS A 396 3.43 3.31 3.44
C HIS A 396 2.80 4.40 2.57
N VAL A 397 3.57 4.98 1.65
CA VAL A 397 3.09 5.87 0.60
C VAL A 397 3.77 5.49 -0.70
N ALA A 398 2.97 5.29 -1.74
CA ALA A 398 3.40 5.25 -3.12
C ALA A 398 3.17 6.65 -3.69
N PHE A 399 4.24 7.37 -4.01
CA PHE A 399 4.17 8.72 -4.57
C PHE A 399 4.15 8.67 -6.10
N SER A 400 3.58 9.69 -6.73
CA SER A 400 3.69 9.88 -8.17
C SER A 400 5.18 9.91 -8.57
N GLY A 401 5.56 9.10 -9.55
CA GLY A 401 6.95 8.87 -9.95
C GLY A 401 7.72 7.84 -9.09
N GLU A 402 7.15 7.36 -7.99
CA GLU A 402 7.73 6.35 -7.09
C GLU A 402 6.69 5.27 -6.74
N GLY A 403 6.47 4.34 -7.68
CA GLY A 403 5.63 3.15 -7.49
C GLY A 403 4.12 3.40 -7.48
N ALA A 404 3.65 4.65 -7.52
CA ALA A 404 2.22 4.94 -7.61
C ALA A 404 1.65 4.57 -8.98
N TRP A 405 0.59 3.76 -8.96
CA TRP A 405 -0.29 3.59 -10.11
C TRP A 405 -1.68 3.14 -9.65
N THR A 406 -2.67 3.52 -10.44
CA THR A 406 -4.08 3.22 -10.21
C THR A 406 -4.56 2.16 -11.20
N ALA A 407 -5.37 1.23 -10.73
CA ALA A 407 -6.12 0.28 -11.54
C ALA A 407 -7.61 0.59 -11.44
N MET A 408 -8.37 0.22 -12.45
CA MET A 408 -9.82 0.16 -12.38
C MET A 408 -10.23 -1.24 -11.96
N THR A 409 -10.75 -1.38 -10.74
CA THR A 409 -11.14 -2.67 -10.18
C THR A 409 -12.63 -2.91 -10.33
N HIS A 410 -13.02 -4.11 -10.72
CA HIS A 410 -14.41 -4.58 -10.67
C HIS A 410 -14.54 -5.64 -9.59
N ASP A 411 -15.33 -5.38 -8.55
CA ASP A 411 -15.54 -6.31 -7.44
C ASP A 411 -16.74 -7.21 -7.69
N ALA A 412 -16.51 -8.52 -7.81
CA ALA A 412 -17.56 -9.50 -8.07
C ALA A 412 -18.61 -9.59 -6.94
N ARG A 413 -18.32 -9.12 -5.72
CA ARG A 413 -19.25 -9.18 -4.59
C ARG A 413 -20.36 -8.14 -4.66
N ASP A 414 -20.09 -6.99 -5.26
CA ASP A 414 -21.05 -5.88 -5.34
C ASP A 414 -21.24 -5.30 -6.75
N GLY A 415 -20.54 -5.84 -7.76
CA GLY A 415 -20.65 -5.46 -9.17
C GLY A 415 -20.16 -4.04 -9.46
N ARG A 416 -19.43 -3.39 -8.53
CA ARG A 416 -19.02 -2.00 -8.70
C ARG A 416 -17.60 -1.88 -9.25
N MET A 417 -17.45 -0.94 -10.17
CA MET A 417 -16.16 -0.48 -10.66
C MET A 417 -15.63 0.66 -9.79
N ARG A 418 -14.36 0.59 -9.39
CA ARG A 418 -13.70 1.59 -8.54
C ARG A 418 -12.26 1.82 -8.98
N ALA A 419 -11.80 3.06 -8.88
CA ALA A 419 -10.38 3.35 -8.96
C ALA A 419 -9.68 2.87 -7.68
N HIS A 420 -8.65 2.06 -7.83
CA HIS A 420 -7.91 1.43 -6.73
C HIS A 420 -6.41 1.72 -6.83
N PRO A 421 -5.74 2.16 -5.75
CA PRO A 421 -4.31 2.47 -5.78
C PRO A 421 -3.48 1.18 -5.74
N ALA A 422 -3.41 0.48 -6.86
CA ALA A 422 -2.73 -0.81 -6.99
C ALA A 422 -1.25 -0.76 -6.60
N GLY A 423 -0.56 0.36 -6.89
CA GLY A 423 0.81 0.59 -6.45
C GLY A 423 0.98 0.63 -4.93
N LEU A 424 0.04 1.26 -4.21
CA LEU A 424 0.01 1.24 -2.74
C LEU A 424 -0.24 -0.18 -2.23
N THR A 425 -1.16 -0.93 -2.85
CA THR A 425 -1.44 -2.33 -2.46
C THR A 425 -0.21 -3.22 -2.63
N GLN A 426 0.51 -3.11 -3.74
CA GLN A 426 1.77 -3.82 -3.93
C GLN A 426 2.82 -3.44 -2.86
N GLY A 427 2.99 -2.14 -2.58
CA GLY A 427 3.94 -1.64 -1.60
C GLY A 427 3.64 -2.09 -0.18
N VAL A 428 2.37 -2.08 0.22
CA VAL A 428 1.92 -2.57 1.53
C VAL A 428 2.11 -4.07 1.65
N VAL A 429 1.64 -4.87 0.68
CA VAL A 429 1.81 -6.35 0.72
C VAL A 429 3.29 -6.72 0.81
N ARG A 430 4.15 -6.10 -0.02
CA ARG A 430 5.60 -6.32 0.04
C ARG A 430 6.16 -5.98 1.42
N LYS A 431 5.85 -4.80 1.95
CA LYS A 431 6.33 -4.36 3.28
C LYS A 431 5.92 -5.33 4.39
N LEU A 432 4.68 -5.85 4.36
CA LEU A 432 4.17 -6.80 5.34
C LEU A 432 4.85 -8.18 5.23
N ARG A 433 5.00 -8.70 4.00
CA ARG A 433 5.68 -9.98 3.75
C ARG A 433 7.13 -9.95 4.24
N ASP A 434 7.81 -8.85 3.93
CA ASP A 434 9.24 -8.65 4.20
C ASP A 434 9.52 -8.25 5.66
N ASN A 435 8.49 -7.84 6.42
CA ASN A 435 8.59 -7.42 7.82
C ASN A 435 7.38 -7.96 8.61
N PRO A 436 7.40 -9.26 8.99
CA PRO A 436 6.27 -9.94 9.62
C PRO A 436 5.73 -9.26 10.87
N ASP A 437 6.58 -8.60 11.65
CA ASP A 437 6.21 -7.85 12.86
C ASP A 437 5.19 -6.72 12.59
N LEU A 438 5.08 -6.27 11.34
CA LEU A 438 4.18 -5.21 10.93
C LEU A 438 2.79 -5.72 10.50
N VAL A 439 2.62 -7.03 10.26
CA VAL A 439 1.36 -7.64 9.82
C VAL A 439 0.17 -7.24 10.70
N PRO A 440 0.24 -7.37 12.05
CA PRO A 440 -0.91 -7.05 12.90
C PRO A 440 -1.35 -5.59 12.82
N ARG A 441 -0.42 -4.66 12.53
CA ARG A 441 -0.72 -3.21 12.48
C ARG A 441 -1.69 -2.85 11.35
N VAL A 442 -1.69 -3.62 10.26
CA VAL A 442 -2.56 -3.37 9.10
C VAL A 442 -3.79 -4.28 9.12
N MET A 443 -3.65 -5.57 9.45
CA MET A 443 -4.74 -6.54 9.32
C MET A 443 -5.93 -6.29 10.26
N ASP A 444 -5.71 -5.58 11.37
CA ASP A 444 -6.76 -5.13 12.30
C ASP A 444 -7.64 -3.98 11.75
N MET A 445 -7.20 -3.28 10.70
CA MET A 445 -7.93 -2.13 10.14
C MET A 445 -9.28 -2.55 9.52
N PHE A 446 -10.21 -1.61 9.34
CA PHE A 446 -11.50 -1.93 8.73
C PHE A 446 -11.35 -2.37 7.26
N GLY A 447 -12.15 -3.33 6.83
CA GLY A 447 -12.28 -3.78 5.44
C GLY A 447 -13.38 -4.84 5.37
N ASP A 448 -14.04 -4.97 4.23
CA ASP A 448 -15.25 -5.79 4.09
C ASP A 448 -14.95 -7.29 4.19
N TYR A 449 -13.94 -7.75 3.45
CA TYR A 449 -13.40 -9.09 3.58
C TYR A 449 -12.52 -9.16 4.83
N ARG A 450 -12.81 -10.12 5.72
CA ARG A 450 -12.08 -10.30 6.98
C ARG A 450 -10.84 -11.19 6.85
N GLY A 451 -10.68 -11.89 5.73
CA GLY A 451 -9.61 -12.86 5.54
C GLY A 451 -9.78 -14.08 6.45
N THR A 452 -8.68 -14.77 6.70
CA THR A 452 -8.62 -15.94 7.58
C THR A 452 -8.81 -15.60 9.07
N GLY A 453 -8.57 -14.34 9.46
CA GLY A 453 -8.46 -13.95 10.87
C GLY A 453 -7.18 -14.46 11.56
N GLU A 454 -6.42 -15.33 10.89
CA GLU A 454 -5.15 -15.87 11.35
C GLU A 454 -4.00 -14.97 10.89
N SER A 455 -3.04 -14.74 11.79
CA SER A 455 -1.83 -13.96 11.49
C SER A 455 -0.61 -14.66 12.07
N GLY A 456 0.55 -14.42 11.46
CA GLY A 456 1.84 -14.89 11.99
C GLY A 456 2.36 -16.20 11.41
N LEU A 457 1.64 -16.86 10.48
CA LEU A 457 2.23 -17.94 9.71
C LEU A 457 3.32 -17.38 8.78
N GLN A 458 4.48 -18.02 8.80
CA GLN A 458 5.59 -17.74 7.90
C GLN A 458 5.90 -19.02 7.14
N ASP A 459 6.09 -18.89 5.83
CA ASP A 459 6.65 -19.93 4.97
C ASP A 459 8.14 -19.60 4.69
N PRO A 460 8.90 -20.47 4.01
CA PRO A 460 10.28 -20.16 3.64
C PRO A 460 10.45 -18.87 2.82
N GLU A 461 9.37 -18.37 2.22
CA GLU A 461 9.35 -17.24 1.28
C GLU A 461 8.92 -15.91 1.93
N GLY A 462 8.46 -15.95 3.19
CA GLY A 462 8.15 -14.79 4.02
C GLY A 462 6.89 -14.96 4.86
N ALA A 463 6.34 -13.85 5.35
CA ALA A 463 5.04 -13.89 6.01
C ALA A 463 3.91 -14.17 5.01
N VAL A 464 2.97 -15.02 5.43
CA VAL A 464 1.72 -15.25 4.70
C VAL A 464 0.84 -14.01 4.87
N VAL A 465 0.54 -13.34 3.75
CA VAL A 465 -0.24 -12.10 3.71
C VAL A 465 -1.47 -12.31 2.84
N ASP A 466 -2.66 -12.17 3.42
CA ASP A 466 -3.90 -12.18 2.66
C ASP A 466 -4.04 -10.89 1.83
N VAL A 467 -3.80 -11.01 0.52
CA VAL A 467 -3.76 -9.85 -0.39
C VAL A 467 -5.14 -9.25 -0.64
N PHE A 468 -6.21 -10.05 -0.60
CA PHE A 468 -7.58 -9.53 -0.73
C PHE A 468 -7.98 -8.75 0.52
N ARG A 469 -7.51 -9.19 1.70
CA ARG A 469 -7.69 -8.42 2.93
C ARG A 469 -7.00 -7.06 2.86
N VAL A 470 -5.75 -7.04 2.39
CA VAL A 470 -4.99 -5.78 2.19
C VAL A 470 -5.65 -4.88 1.14
N HIS A 471 -6.17 -5.46 0.06
CA HIS A 471 -6.94 -4.74 -0.96
C HIS A 471 -8.12 -3.98 -0.33
N ASP A 472 -8.98 -4.68 0.42
CA ASP A 472 -10.17 -4.08 1.04
C ASP A 472 -9.81 -3.03 2.09
N ILE A 473 -8.76 -3.28 2.89
CA ILE A 473 -8.25 -2.28 3.84
C ILE A 473 -7.86 -1.01 3.09
N ILE A 474 -7.11 -1.14 2.00
CA ILE A 474 -6.69 0.03 1.21
C ILE A 474 -7.88 0.75 0.58
N ALA A 475 -8.85 0.01 0.06
CA ALA A 475 -10.04 0.58 -0.55
C ALA A 475 -10.82 1.49 0.41
N ARG A 476 -10.87 1.13 1.70
CA ARG A 476 -11.61 1.88 2.74
C ARG A 476 -10.77 2.93 3.48
N ASN A 477 -9.47 2.73 3.63
CA ASN A 477 -8.62 3.49 4.56
C ASN A 477 -7.53 4.34 3.90
N ALA A 478 -7.27 4.18 2.60
CA ALA A 478 -6.17 4.91 1.96
C ALA A 478 -6.52 6.38 1.69
N PHE A 479 -5.51 7.23 1.86
CA PHE A 479 -5.57 8.66 1.55
C PHE A 479 -4.78 8.98 0.29
N GLY A 480 -5.19 10.02 -0.43
CA GLY A 480 -4.40 10.62 -1.51
C GLY A 480 -3.61 11.81 -0.97
N PRO A 481 -2.32 11.67 -0.61
CA PRO A 481 -1.55 12.76 -0.04
C PRO A 481 -1.16 13.83 -1.05
N GLY A 482 -1.26 13.58 -2.36
CA GLY A 482 -0.76 14.50 -3.38
C GLY A 482 0.76 14.51 -3.50
N VAL A 483 1.27 15.43 -4.34
CA VAL A 483 2.69 15.64 -4.59
C VAL A 483 3.26 16.61 -3.55
N PRO A 484 4.33 16.26 -2.82
CA PRO A 484 4.92 17.15 -1.82
C PRO A 484 5.63 18.35 -2.46
N ARG A 485 5.34 19.53 -1.94
CA ARG A 485 6.02 20.78 -2.28
C ARG A 485 6.33 21.59 -1.02
N GLN A 486 7.14 22.62 -1.17
CA GLN A 486 7.31 23.62 -0.12
C GLN A 486 5.97 24.34 0.09
N GLY A 487 5.49 24.34 1.33
CA GLY A 487 4.16 24.85 1.68
C GLY A 487 3.10 23.77 1.87
N GLY A 488 3.43 22.50 1.66
CA GLY A 488 2.52 21.35 1.80
C GLY A 488 2.36 20.57 0.50
N ASN A 489 1.57 19.51 0.56
CA ASN A 489 1.30 18.71 -0.63
C ASN A 489 0.24 19.37 -1.51
N VAL A 490 0.38 19.22 -2.83
CA VAL A 490 -0.58 19.70 -3.84
C VAL A 490 -1.23 18.51 -4.54
N PRO A 491 -2.43 18.66 -5.13
CA PRO A 491 -3.09 17.59 -5.87
C PRO A 491 -2.19 16.99 -6.97
N ASP A 492 -2.30 15.68 -7.19
CA ASP A 492 -1.64 15.01 -8.30
C ASP A 492 -2.23 15.47 -9.65
N GLY A 493 -1.38 15.54 -10.68
CA GLY A 493 -1.78 15.95 -12.02
C GLY A 493 -2.45 14.83 -12.84
N ASP A 494 -2.13 13.57 -12.56
CA ASP A 494 -2.59 12.40 -13.32
C ASP A 494 -3.15 11.33 -12.39
N ALA A 495 -4.45 11.02 -12.51
CA ALA A 495 -5.12 10.01 -11.70
C ALA A 495 -4.56 8.58 -11.88
N ARG A 496 -3.90 8.28 -13.01
CA ARG A 496 -3.27 6.98 -13.28
C ARG A 496 -2.04 6.72 -12.42
N THR A 497 -1.39 7.78 -11.95
CA THR A 497 -0.17 7.74 -11.13
C THR A 497 -0.32 8.57 -9.86
N ALA A 498 -1.57 8.81 -9.43
CA ALA A 498 -1.86 9.60 -8.25
C ALA A 498 -1.26 8.97 -7.00
N SER A 499 -0.66 9.81 -6.16
CA SER A 499 -0.03 9.41 -4.92
C SER A 499 -1.10 8.84 -3.97
N ALA A 500 -0.77 7.74 -3.30
CA ALA A 500 -1.66 7.09 -2.35
C ALA A 500 -0.89 6.56 -1.14
N GLY A 501 -1.45 6.67 0.05
CA GLY A 501 -0.81 6.22 1.28
C GLY A 501 -1.76 5.69 2.35
N LEU A 502 -1.19 4.98 3.31
CA LEU A 502 -1.87 4.40 4.46
C LEU A 502 -1.29 4.97 5.77
N TRP A 503 -2.16 5.53 6.60
CA TRP A 503 -1.88 6.01 7.95
C TRP A 503 -2.83 5.27 8.90
N VAL A 504 -2.28 4.41 9.75
CA VAL A 504 -3.05 3.38 10.48
C VAL A 504 -3.93 4.01 11.55
N LEU A 505 -3.44 5.03 12.26
CA LEU A 505 -4.23 5.73 13.28
C LEU A 505 -5.19 6.72 12.62
N GLY A 506 -4.70 7.57 11.73
CA GLY A 506 -5.48 8.60 11.06
C GLY A 506 -6.66 8.06 10.25
N ALA A 507 -6.53 6.85 9.68
CA ALA A 507 -7.62 6.16 9.01
C ALA A 507 -8.79 5.79 9.93
N ARG A 508 -8.60 5.79 11.26
CA ARG A 508 -9.67 5.50 12.25
C ARG A 508 -10.50 6.73 12.59
N ALA A 509 -10.14 7.93 12.14
CA ALA A 509 -10.99 9.11 12.32
C ALA A 509 -12.21 8.99 11.40
N ASN A 510 -13.40 8.89 11.98
CA ASN A 510 -14.64 8.72 11.23
C ASN A 510 -15.09 10.00 10.51
N HIS A 511 -16.06 9.84 9.61
CA HIS A 511 -16.60 10.95 8.85
C HIS A 511 -17.63 11.78 9.64
N SER A 512 -17.49 13.10 9.56
CA SER A 512 -18.60 14.03 9.77
C SER A 512 -18.56 15.13 8.72
N CYS A 513 -19.72 15.58 8.24
CA CYS A 513 -19.81 16.76 7.39
C CYS A 513 -19.67 18.07 8.19
N VAL A 514 -19.70 17.97 9.52
CA VAL A 514 -19.34 19.01 10.50
C VAL A 514 -18.17 18.50 11.34
N PRO A 515 -16.99 18.31 10.73
CA PRO A 515 -15.87 17.70 11.41
C PRO A 515 -15.30 18.61 12.50
N ASN A 516 -14.71 18.01 13.53
CA ASN A 516 -14.01 18.73 14.58
C ASN A 516 -12.48 18.76 14.37
N VAL A 517 -11.98 18.08 13.32
CA VAL A 517 -10.59 18.20 12.87
C VAL A 517 -10.49 18.43 11.36
N VAL A 518 -9.46 19.19 10.98
CA VAL A 518 -8.96 19.29 9.59
C VAL A 518 -7.69 18.47 9.46
N LYS A 519 -7.43 17.94 8.25
CA LYS A 519 -6.26 17.14 7.94
C LYS A 519 -5.43 17.77 6.83
N GLU A 520 -4.11 17.65 6.94
CA GLU A 520 -3.14 18.13 5.97
C GLU A 520 -2.02 17.10 5.82
N PHE A 521 -1.32 17.14 4.69
CA PHE A 521 -0.15 16.30 4.44
C PHE A 521 1.12 17.15 4.31
N LEU A 522 2.19 16.67 4.93
CA LEU A 522 3.55 17.18 4.79
C LEU A 522 4.44 16.02 4.38
N GLY A 523 4.63 15.82 3.07
CA GLY A 523 5.28 14.62 2.55
C GLY A 523 4.45 13.39 2.86
N ASP A 524 5.03 12.46 3.63
CA ASP A 524 4.36 11.26 4.16
C ASP A 524 3.94 11.39 5.64
N LEU A 525 3.86 12.62 6.17
CA LEU A 525 3.19 12.89 7.44
C LEU A 525 1.74 13.32 7.22
N LEU A 526 0.85 12.75 8.02
CA LEU A 526 -0.52 13.21 8.21
C LEU A 526 -0.55 14.10 9.45
N VAL A 527 -1.05 15.34 9.31
CA VAL A 527 -1.23 16.28 10.41
C VAL A 527 -2.72 16.56 10.57
N MET A 528 -3.27 16.33 11.75
CA MET A 528 -4.65 16.72 12.10
C MET A 528 -4.65 17.83 13.15
N ARG A 529 -5.45 18.87 12.91
CA ARG A 529 -5.66 19.99 13.85
C ARG A 529 -7.13 20.15 14.17
N ALA A 530 -7.43 20.54 15.39
CA ALA A 530 -8.78 20.81 15.84
C ALA A 530 -9.35 22.03 15.10
N SER A 531 -10.47 21.87 14.39
CA SER A 531 -11.17 22.97 13.71
C SER A 531 -12.04 23.80 14.68
N ARG A 532 -12.39 23.19 15.81
CA ARG A 532 -13.06 23.77 16.97
C ARG A 532 -12.58 23.05 18.23
N GLU A 533 -12.98 23.53 19.38
CA GLU A 533 -12.78 22.79 20.64
C GLU A 533 -13.37 21.37 20.53
N VAL A 534 -12.59 20.38 20.97
CA VAL A 534 -12.97 18.97 21.09
C VAL A 534 -13.01 18.62 22.56
N GLN A 535 -14.14 18.12 23.05
CA GLN A 535 -14.30 17.77 24.46
C GLN A 535 -13.61 16.45 24.79
N GLU A 536 -13.26 16.25 26.06
CA GLU A 536 -12.81 14.94 26.51
C GLU A 536 -13.87 13.88 26.24
N GLY A 537 -13.43 12.74 25.71
CA GLY A 537 -14.31 11.64 25.33
C GLY A 537 -15.04 11.84 24.00
N GLU A 538 -14.95 13.01 23.37
CA GLU A 538 -15.54 13.28 22.06
C GLU A 538 -14.76 12.54 20.96
N GLU A 539 -15.47 12.05 19.95
CA GLU A 539 -14.87 11.38 18.79
C GLU A 539 -14.25 12.39 17.84
N VAL A 540 -13.02 12.13 17.41
CA VAL A 540 -12.27 12.92 16.44
C VAL A 540 -12.70 12.51 15.03
N MET A 541 -13.24 13.47 14.28
CA MET A 541 -13.87 13.24 12.98
C MET A 541 -13.39 14.24 11.94
N HIS A 542 -13.16 13.77 10.70
CA HIS A 542 -12.80 14.60 9.56
C HIS A 542 -13.76 14.44 8.37
N ALA A 543 -13.69 15.33 7.38
CA ALA A 543 -14.47 15.21 6.16
C ALA A 543 -13.82 14.20 5.18
N TYR A 544 -14.61 13.22 4.71
CA TYR A 544 -14.25 12.25 3.67
C TYR A 544 -14.69 12.75 2.29
N ALA A 545 -15.85 13.39 2.28
CA ALA A 545 -16.46 14.03 1.13
C ALA A 545 -16.98 15.41 1.50
N GLU A 546 -16.93 16.32 0.53
CA GLU A 546 -17.39 17.71 0.61
C GLU A 546 -18.24 18.01 -0.64
N GLY A 547 -19.02 19.09 -0.58
CA GLY A 547 -19.92 19.49 -1.67
C GLY A 547 -21.42 19.29 -1.35
N PRO A 548 -22.30 19.43 -2.36
CA PRO A 548 -23.76 19.28 -2.24
C PRO A 548 -24.19 18.02 -1.51
N TRP A 549 -25.37 18.05 -0.87
CA TRP A 549 -25.87 16.92 -0.07
C TRP A 549 -25.99 15.64 -0.91
N GLU A 550 -26.57 15.74 -2.11
CA GLU A 550 -26.72 14.63 -3.04
C GLU A 550 -25.35 14.03 -3.41
N ASP A 551 -24.40 14.89 -3.79
CA ASP A 551 -23.06 14.48 -4.24
C ASP A 551 -22.25 13.84 -3.10
N ARG A 552 -22.35 14.39 -1.88
CA ARG A 552 -21.75 13.78 -0.69
C ARG A 552 -22.35 12.43 -0.39
N ARG A 553 -23.68 12.30 -0.37
CA ARG A 553 -24.37 11.05 -0.08
C ARG A 553 -24.00 9.96 -1.08
N GLU A 554 -24.01 10.29 -2.37
CA GLU A 554 -23.62 9.39 -3.44
C GLU A 554 -22.15 8.94 -3.28
N LYS A 555 -21.22 9.88 -3.03
CA LYS A 555 -19.80 9.56 -2.85
C LYS A 555 -19.55 8.69 -1.62
N LEU A 556 -20.20 8.99 -0.49
CA LEU A 556 -20.10 8.23 0.75
C LEU A 556 -20.62 6.79 0.57
N TRP A 557 -21.80 6.65 -0.05
CA TRP A 557 -22.39 5.35 -0.33
C TRP A 557 -21.60 4.55 -1.37
N GLY A 558 -21.16 5.20 -2.44
CA GLY A 558 -20.40 4.58 -3.52
C GLY A 558 -19.05 4.04 -3.07
N THR A 559 -18.34 4.83 -2.26
CA THR A 559 -16.93 4.56 -1.88
C THR A 559 -16.80 3.86 -0.53
N TRP A 560 -17.63 4.14 0.47
CA TRP A 560 -17.54 3.58 1.83
C TRP A 560 -18.77 2.80 2.28
N GLY A 561 -19.90 2.91 1.58
CA GLY A 561 -21.08 2.09 1.86
C GLY A 561 -21.88 2.50 3.10
N PHE A 562 -21.83 3.76 3.51
CA PHE A 562 -22.63 4.26 4.64
C PHE A 562 -23.35 5.58 4.32
N GLU A 563 -24.41 5.86 5.07
CA GLU A 563 -25.11 7.14 5.06
C GLU A 563 -24.71 7.97 6.28
N CYS A 564 -24.32 9.23 6.06
CA CYS A 564 -23.94 10.13 7.14
C CYS A 564 -25.17 10.70 7.85
N THR A 565 -25.25 10.55 9.17
CA THR A 565 -26.38 11.02 10.00
C THR A 565 -26.03 12.22 10.88
N CYS A 566 -24.95 12.95 10.55
CA CYS A 566 -24.54 14.15 11.28
C CYS A 566 -25.62 15.25 11.23
N ARG A 567 -25.52 16.25 12.12
CA ARG A 567 -26.53 17.32 12.23
C ARG A 567 -26.78 18.05 10.91
N LEU A 568 -25.74 18.30 10.10
CA LEU A 568 -25.89 18.89 8.77
C LEU A 568 -26.72 18.02 7.83
N CYS A 569 -26.40 16.72 7.72
CA CYS A 569 -27.16 15.80 6.88
C CYS A 569 -28.62 15.67 7.33
N ARG A 570 -28.89 15.69 8.64
CA ARG A 570 -30.28 15.67 9.17
C ARG A 570 -31.06 16.89 8.72
N VAL A 571 -30.48 18.08 8.84
CA VAL A 571 -31.12 19.33 8.39
C VAL A 571 -31.37 19.30 6.89
N GLU A 572 -30.36 19.00 6.08
CA GLU A 572 -30.49 18.99 4.62
C GLU A 572 -31.49 17.92 4.13
N SER A 573 -31.59 16.78 4.83
CA SER A 573 -32.57 15.73 4.48
C SER A 573 -34.03 16.14 4.68
N GLN A 574 -34.29 17.12 5.57
CA GLN A 574 -35.62 17.63 5.85
C GLN A 574 -36.03 18.75 4.89
N GLU A 575 -35.08 19.30 4.11
CA GLU A 575 -35.39 20.34 3.15
C GLU A 575 -36.08 19.79 1.91
N GLY A 576 -36.81 20.66 1.20
CA GLY A 576 -37.36 20.31 -0.11
C GLY A 576 -36.24 20.17 -1.16
N GLU A 577 -36.31 19.12 -1.97
CA GLU A 577 -35.37 18.88 -3.08
C GLU A 577 -35.21 20.10 -4.00
N GLY A 578 -36.30 20.83 -4.25
CA GLY A 578 -36.28 22.06 -5.04
C GLY A 578 -35.36 23.15 -4.48
N ILE A 579 -35.28 23.29 -3.15
CA ILE A 579 -34.40 24.26 -2.49
C ILE A 579 -32.94 23.84 -2.65
N ARG A 580 -32.63 22.56 -2.37
CA ARG A 580 -31.27 22.01 -2.53
C ARG A 580 -30.76 22.12 -3.96
N ARG A 581 -31.59 21.73 -4.94
CA ARG A 581 -31.29 21.89 -6.37
C ARG A 581 -31.03 23.34 -6.74
N LYS A 582 -31.87 24.28 -6.26
CA LYS A 582 -31.67 25.71 -6.48
C LYS A 582 -30.32 26.20 -5.93
N ARG A 583 -29.92 25.75 -4.74
CA ARG A 583 -28.59 26.07 -4.17
C ARG A 583 -27.45 25.50 -5.02
N LYS A 584 -27.55 24.24 -5.46
CA LYS A 584 -26.57 23.62 -6.37
C LYS A 584 -26.42 24.39 -7.68
N GLU A 585 -27.53 24.82 -8.28
CA GLU A 585 -27.53 25.65 -9.50
C GLU A 585 -26.92 27.04 -9.27
N MET A 586 -27.24 27.70 -8.15
CA MET A 586 -26.64 29.00 -7.79
C MET A 586 -25.13 28.89 -7.58
N MET A 587 -24.68 27.86 -6.87
CA MET A 587 -23.25 27.57 -6.68
C MET A 587 -22.55 27.26 -8.01
N GLY A 588 -23.19 26.51 -8.90
CA GLY A 588 -22.69 26.28 -10.26
C GLY A 588 -22.51 27.58 -11.04
N LYS A 589 -23.51 28.48 -11.00
CA LYS A 589 -23.43 29.81 -11.64
C LYS A 589 -22.32 30.66 -11.05
N VAL A 590 -22.15 30.67 -9.72
CA VAL A 590 -21.04 31.36 -9.05
C VAL A 590 -19.71 30.79 -9.56
N GLY A 591 -19.55 29.47 -9.57
CA GLY A 591 -18.37 28.78 -10.08
C GLY A 591 -18.01 29.20 -11.50
N SER A 592 -18.97 29.16 -12.44
CA SER A 592 -18.75 29.59 -13.83
C SER A 592 -18.39 31.08 -13.96
N LEU A 593 -18.87 31.93 -13.06
CA LEU A 593 -18.56 33.37 -13.09
C LEU A 593 -17.14 33.69 -12.61
N ILE A 594 -16.59 32.88 -11.70
CA ILE A 594 -15.28 33.12 -11.07
C ILE A 594 -14.18 32.17 -11.56
N ALA A 595 -14.53 31.11 -12.31
CA ALA A 595 -13.59 30.13 -12.84
C ALA A 595 -12.44 30.78 -13.62
N GLY A 596 -11.20 30.44 -13.26
CA GLY A 596 -9.98 30.95 -13.89
C GLY A 596 -9.73 32.45 -13.70
N ARG A 597 -10.46 33.13 -12.79
CA ARG A 597 -10.36 34.58 -12.60
C ARG A 597 -9.86 34.93 -11.21
N SER A 598 -8.83 35.77 -11.15
CA SER A 598 -8.38 36.35 -9.89
C SER A 598 -9.46 37.26 -9.30
N PRO A 599 -9.83 37.13 -8.01
CA PRO A 599 -10.79 38.02 -7.36
C PRO A 599 -10.44 39.50 -7.53
N VAL A 600 -9.15 39.81 -7.69
CA VAL A 600 -8.61 41.17 -7.82
C VAL A 600 -8.75 41.74 -9.24
N GLU A 601 -8.78 40.88 -10.26
CA GLU A 601 -8.78 41.28 -11.68
C GLU A 601 -10.18 41.22 -12.32
N VAL A 602 -11.15 40.64 -11.61
CA VAL A 602 -12.54 40.50 -12.10
C VAL A 602 -13.20 41.87 -12.24
N ASN A 603 -14.03 42.07 -13.27
CA ASN A 603 -14.73 43.33 -13.50
C ASN A 603 -15.86 43.62 -12.50
N ARG A 604 -16.34 44.87 -12.43
CA ARG A 604 -17.38 45.30 -11.46
C ARG A 604 -18.73 44.62 -11.66
N LEU A 605 -19.08 44.30 -12.91
CA LEU A 605 -20.34 43.64 -13.24
C LEU A 605 -20.41 42.21 -12.70
N VAL A 606 -19.33 41.44 -12.84
CA VAL A 606 -19.24 40.07 -12.31
C VAL A 606 -19.30 40.07 -10.80
N VAL A 607 -18.58 40.97 -10.12
CA VAL A 607 -18.67 41.11 -8.66
C VAL A 607 -20.12 41.37 -8.23
N ARG A 608 -20.84 42.29 -8.90
CA ARG A 608 -22.25 42.57 -8.59
C ARG A 608 -23.17 41.36 -8.83
N LYS A 609 -22.93 40.58 -9.89
CA LYS A 609 -23.67 39.33 -10.14
C LYS A 609 -23.42 38.30 -9.03
N VAL A 610 -22.17 38.16 -8.61
CA VAL A 610 -21.79 37.25 -7.51
C VAL A 610 -22.39 37.70 -6.18
N GLU A 611 -22.45 39.00 -5.90
CA GLU A 611 -23.13 39.54 -4.71
C GLU A 611 -24.64 39.24 -4.70
N LEU A 612 -25.31 39.36 -5.85
CA LEU A 612 -26.72 39.02 -5.97
C LEU A 612 -26.95 37.52 -5.71
N LEU A 613 -26.12 36.67 -6.31
CA LEU A 613 -26.17 35.23 -6.07
C LEU A 613 -25.86 34.87 -4.61
N TYR A 614 -24.89 35.55 -3.97
CA TYR A 614 -24.61 35.38 -2.55
C TYR A 614 -25.83 35.70 -1.67
N LYS A 615 -26.51 36.83 -1.92
CA LYS A 615 -27.70 37.21 -1.16
C LYS A 615 -28.86 36.23 -1.37
N GLU A 616 -29.08 35.77 -2.60
CA GLU A 616 -30.12 34.78 -2.90
C GLU A 616 -29.81 33.42 -2.27
N LEU A 617 -28.53 33.01 -2.29
CA LEU A 617 -28.05 31.82 -1.61
C LEU A 617 -28.24 31.93 -0.09
N GLU A 618 -27.86 33.06 0.50
CA GLU A 618 -28.05 33.34 1.94
C GLU A 618 -29.52 33.25 2.35
N ALA A 619 -30.41 33.90 1.59
CA ALA A 619 -31.85 33.90 1.85
C ALA A 619 -32.50 32.53 1.67
N SER A 620 -31.84 31.60 0.96
CA SER A 620 -32.35 30.25 0.79
C SER A 620 -32.19 29.38 2.05
N TYR A 621 -31.30 29.74 2.98
CA TYR A 621 -31.04 28.97 4.20
C TYR A 621 -31.96 29.43 5.35
N ASP A 622 -32.67 28.48 5.96
CA ASP A 622 -33.42 28.76 7.19
C ASP A 622 -32.42 29.03 8.34
N THR A 623 -32.51 30.22 8.92
CA THR A 623 -31.53 30.69 9.91
C THR A 623 -31.56 29.87 11.20
N LYS A 624 -32.73 29.36 11.60
CA LYS A 624 -32.89 28.58 12.84
C LYS A 624 -32.44 27.14 12.63
N MET A 625 -32.77 26.52 11.50
CA MET A 625 -32.37 25.16 11.17
C MET A 625 -30.84 25.04 11.03
N TYR A 626 -30.19 26.06 10.44
CA TYR A 626 -28.75 26.09 10.20
C TYR A 626 -27.92 26.74 11.32
N GLU A 627 -28.50 26.98 12.50
CA GLU A 627 -27.77 27.58 13.62
C GLU A 627 -26.56 26.73 14.04
N GLY A 628 -25.36 27.29 13.94
CA GLY A 628 -24.10 26.58 14.24
C GLY A 628 -23.71 25.52 13.20
N LEU A 629 -24.36 25.49 12.03
CA LEU A 629 -24.02 24.60 10.92
C LEU A 629 -23.38 25.38 9.78
N PRO A 630 -22.46 24.76 9.02
CA PRO A 630 -21.90 25.39 7.83
C PRO A 630 -22.99 25.58 6.77
N ARG A 631 -22.94 26.73 6.11
CA ARG A 631 -23.71 27.01 4.90
C ARG A 631 -22.78 26.88 3.71
N MET A 632 -23.03 25.89 2.87
CA MET A 632 -22.11 25.46 1.83
C MET A 632 -21.69 26.60 0.90
N GLY A 633 -20.37 26.74 0.69
CA GLY A 633 -19.78 27.74 -0.20
C GLY A 633 -19.90 29.20 0.25
N MET A 634 -20.67 29.48 1.32
CA MET A 634 -20.92 30.85 1.75
C MET A 634 -19.66 31.53 2.29
N GLU A 635 -18.88 30.83 3.11
CA GLU A 635 -17.66 31.43 3.71
C GLU A 635 -16.59 31.73 2.65
N GLU A 636 -16.34 30.78 1.75
CA GLU A 636 -15.43 30.94 0.60
C GLU A 636 -15.88 32.09 -0.30
N LEU A 637 -17.17 32.15 -0.63
CA LEU A 637 -17.75 33.21 -1.44
C LEU A 637 -17.66 34.57 -0.76
N GLN A 638 -17.87 34.62 0.55
CA GLN A 638 -17.72 35.84 1.34
C GLN A 638 -16.26 36.30 1.34
N GLN A 639 -15.29 35.40 1.49
CA GLN A 639 -13.86 35.72 1.39
C GLN A 639 -13.48 36.22 -0.01
N TRP A 640 -13.99 35.58 -1.06
CA TRP A 640 -13.80 35.99 -2.45
C TRP A 640 -14.34 37.42 -2.68
N LEU A 641 -15.57 37.69 -2.22
CA LEU A 641 -16.20 39.01 -2.31
C LEU A 641 -15.42 40.07 -1.54
N ARG A 642 -14.91 39.76 -0.34
CA ARG A 642 -14.05 40.68 0.43
C ARG A 642 -12.77 41.04 -0.34
N ARG A 643 -12.08 40.04 -0.91
CA ARG A 643 -10.86 40.26 -1.71
C ARG A 643 -11.13 41.10 -2.96
N ALA A 644 -12.24 40.84 -3.65
CA ALA A 644 -12.64 41.59 -4.85
C ALA A 644 -13.01 43.07 -4.57
N LYS A 645 -13.36 43.40 -3.32
CA LYS A 645 -13.73 44.76 -2.89
C LYS A 645 -12.55 45.58 -2.36
N LYS A 646 -11.62 44.94 -1.64
CA LYS A 646 -10.51 45.61 -0.91
C LYS A 646 -9.51 46.41 -1.79
N MET A 647 -9.63 46.35 -3.11
CA MET A 647 -8.79 47.09 -4.07
C MET A 647 -9.58 48.15 -4.87
N ARG A 648 -10.84 48.38 -4.51
CA ARG A 648 -11.74 49.34 -5.19
C ARG A 648 -12.22 50.47 -4.28
N ASP A 649 -11.87 50.39 -3.01
CA ASP A 649 -11.81 51.48 -2.05
C ASP A 649 -10.34 51.91 -1.96
#